data_AF-A0A812IG12-F1
#
_entry.id   AF-A0A812IG12-F1
#
_cell.length_a   1.000
_cell.length_b   1.000
_cell.length_c   1.000
_cell.angle_alpha   90.00
_cell.angle_beta   90.00
_cell.angle_gamma   90.00
#
_symmetry.space_group_name_H-M   'P 1'
#
loop_
_entity.id
_entity.type
_entity.pdbx_description
1 polymer ?
#
loop_
_entity_poly.entity_id
_entity_poly.type
_entity_poly.pdbx_seq_one_letter_code
_entity_poly.pdbx_strand_id
1 'polypeptide(L)'
;MSSQYCNHLASAENKAVGWTAHWSPGKRDEIRKHPERVEKIVTICKVRLVLRCSFACQLHKFDPADFVRWGLADPDEMIEELSNAALPALLVFQRAGTSFHEAGSFDHLDPQRPTVEVELQPPARVKSMSFMTGKDVPGLDPVCWKVEGFVADKKGGGRWKQLVWQDKPYAPPFKRETDLCVVFDVEHWRVDKSGGRTSKVASLTLQSFLPVVQERLSFFTASLRSLLRSSEKYGIRAGIDTLLDSHIGNIPSLTQVIPCYNETVILSKQYLQEDDGLNSNLAFIISQFPEEWAFFCERHDFTPKGMHNAFMGRGDHMLTPAVIMEVRMWASMRSQTVARTVVGAMQYQEVVAMLPSVQSAENPGKALESCVELVLAHQTYGSKAGTPANDESVRYLLAKYRHLCFFLVFDFDADKSRPDIVTAVNNFVREKYRFDRPVRHASVLARFRKGAYKEDDFEVPESAVEILEVLPRCFALLVGTPGFMTQGKAGNQLGALRFSRGHFLQMMDANMGAFLGEATKVPFILRRFQPHWTDRTTVRARIIGFREFIFTESHGAVGSVMASAEWSFGTICQRFLAGLGARMHYGHPDFLDGFWASNRGSLSKASPAINLSEDIFAGFNVRMRGEASKHVDALAWEKGRESSFNAAALFYTKVSKGNVGVMRSRDLKVITQNLNIVDNFSFYFASVGFYLNNLLIDASATVYVLLFILLALSSKSLVDVASLDSMLATEWTLSMGTIAMLPRFMELTLEYGPLEGILRFVPSIPGCMTMFTFINKSIASGVQETMVTGEASYIATGRPNANTHYSWKECYFIHCSSHYYPALRIFIGYSIYVLVSQAQGFSTLPMMVLLASAVMWLIAPILFCPQPTLASLGHDLSEFWQFAIAAPDWSVRTLSRQLGSKDTEEHLRTGLRDPRSTLYEFWLLKALEHKKFSCFQRVGFLLLEILCVVFLLSVVYSSLLDDIWLVILLYSIHYLLMEIWRLLYRPTVLTLLTTVMWLLVPVIIQMPLLNSFFLLLILVVTLQAVRSLVLLLVWGVLRPNLDWKKMPENSESERAAKQATARRVLQYDIAVEYLYVNLMGHQLHLYAAFAILLMNFAVQFVLVLLELLYGLHSWALLNPRLRSRRCCQTRRGYEPS
;
A
#
# COMPACT_ATOMS: atom_id res chain seq x y z
N MET A 1 -9.56 22.37 55.63
CA MET A 1 -10.14 21.22 54.88
C MET A 1 -10.65 20.08 55.78
N SER A 2 -10.83 20.25 57.10
CA SER A 2 -11.40 19.21 57.97
C SER A 2 -12.90 19.36 58.25
N SER A 3 -13.48 20.57 58.19
CA SER A 3 -14.92 20.75 58.48
C SER A 3 -15.86 20.40 57.31
N GLN A 4 -15.38 20.42 56.06
CA GLN A 4 -16.16 19.99 54.89
C GLN A 4 -16.35 18.46 54.81
N TYR A 5 -15.48 17.67 55.44
CA TYR A 5 -15.54 16.21 55.41
C TYR A 5 -16.57 15.65 56.41
N CYS A 6 -16.67 16.25 57.60
CA CYS A 6 -17.73 15.90 58.57
C CYS A 6 -19.13 16.27 58.07
N ASN A 7 -19.28 17.37 57.32
CA ASN A 7 -20.56 17.77 56.74
C ASN A 7 -21.04 16.83 55.61
N HIS A 8 -20.12 16.18 54.89
CA HIS A 8 -20.49 15.18 53.87
C HIS A 8 -20.89 13.83 54.45
N LEU A 9 -20.29 13.40 55.57
CA LEU A 9 -20.70 12.19 56.30
C LEU A 9 -22.06 12.37 56.98
N ALA A 10 -22.32 13.52 57.62
CA ALA A 10 -23.63 13.85 58.17
C ALA A 10 -24.72 13.98 57.08
N SER A 11 -24.37 14.47 55.89
CA SER A 11 -25.28 14.49 54.73
C SER A 11 -25.57 13.09 54.16
N ALA A 12 -24.65 12.13 54.32
CA ALA A 12 -24.83 10.75 53.85
C ALA A 12 -25.67 9.92 54.82
N GLU A 13 -25.53 10.13 56.14
CA GLU A 13 -26.41 9.53 57.15
C GLU A 13 -27.85 10.05 57.03
N ASN A 14 -28.05 11.35 56.82
CA ASN A 14 -29.39 11.91 56.58
C ASN A 14 -30.03 11.44 55.25
N LYS A 15 -29.23 11.11 54.23
CA LYS A 15 -29.73 10.52 52.97
C LYS A 15 -30.07 9.03 53.10
N ALA A 16 -29.39 8.29 53.96
CA ALA A 16 -29.72 6.89 54.25
C ALA A 16 -31.02 6.75 55.06
N VAL A 17 -31.31 7.70 55.96
CA VAL A 17 -32.58 7.76 56.70
C VAL A 17 -33.76 8.18 55.79
N GLY A 18 -33.52 9.04 54.80
CA GLY A 18 -34.53 9.48 53.82
C GLY A 18 -35.14 8.37 52.94
N TRP A 19 -34.48 7.20 52.83
CA TRP A 19 -34.99 6.05 52.08
C TRP A 19 -36.15 5.31 52.76
N THR A 20 -36.43 5.61 54.03
CA THR A 20 -37.54 4.99 54.78
C THR A 20 -38.92 5.56 54.44
N ALA A 21 -38.98 6.73 53.78
CA ALA A 21 -40.24 7.40 53.42
C ALA A 21 -41.03 6.68 52.31
N HIS A 22 -40.37 5.85 51.48
CA HIS A 22 -40.98 5.15 50.35
C HIS A 22 -41.36 3.69 50.65
N TRP A 23 -41.25 3.23 51.88
CA TRP A 23 -41.56 1.83 52.24
C TRP A 23 -43.03 1.68 52.66
N SER A 24 -43.66 0.60 52.21
CA SER A 24 -45.03 0.25 52.57
C SER A 24 -45.17 0.03 54.10
N PRO A 25 -46.35 0.31 54.69
CA PRO A 25 -46.54 0.26 56.14
C PRO A 25 -46.11 -1.07 56.79
N GLY A 26 -46.43 -2.21 56.17
CA GLY A 26 -46.03 -3.52 56.66
C GLY A 26 -44.52 -3.78 56.72
N LYS A 27 -43.74 -3.11 55.86
CA LYS A 27 -42.27 -3.24 55.83
C LYS A 27 -41.59 -2.44 56.93
N ARG A 28 -42.26 -1.42 57.48
CA ARG A 28 -41.75 -0.61 58.61
C ARG A 28 -41.90 -1.36 59.94
N ASP A 29 -42.97 -2.13 60.10
CA ASP A 29 -43.22 -2.93 61.31
C ASP A 29 -42.31 -4.18 61.39
N GLU A 30 -41.96 -4.76 60.25
CA GLU A 30 -41.00 -5.88 60.17
C GLU A 30 -39.58 -5.45 60.55
N ILE A 31 -39.22 -4.21 60.21
CA ILE A 31 -37.90 -3.63 60.49
C ILE A 31 -37.77 -3.16 61.96
N ARG A 32 -38.87 -2.71 62.58
CA ARG A 32 -38.92 -2.41 64.02
C ARG A 32 -38.73 -3.65 64.90
N LYS A 33 -39.05 -4.84 64.39
CA LYS A 33 -38.92 -6.11 65.13
C LYS A 33 -37.52 -6.75 65.02
N HIS A 34 -36.68 -6.31 64.08
CA HIS A 34 -35.35 -6.89 63.84
C HIS A 34 -34.27 -5.81 63.57
N PRO A 35 -33.88 -5.02 64.59
CA PRO A 35 -32.88 -3.95 64.46
C PRO A 35 -31.51 -4.45 63.96
N GLU A 36 -31.14 -5.70 64.29
CA GLU A 36 -29.93 -6.41 63.81
C GLU A 36 -29.80 -6.44 62.26
N ARG A 37 -30.93 -6.51 61.55
CA ARG A 37 -30.94 -6.60 60.06
C ARG A 37 -30.65 -5.25 59.41
N VAL A 38 -31.04 -4.13 60.05
CA VAL A 38 -30.74 -2.78 59.57
C VAL A 38 -29.26 -2.48 59.75
N GLU A 39 -28.66 -2.91 60.87
CA GLU A 39 -27.24 -2.75 61.13
C GLU A 39 -26.39 -3.55 60.12
N LYS A 40 -26.84 -4.77 59.74
CA LYS A 40 -26.23 -5.53 58.63
C LYS A 40 -26.38 -4.84 57.27
N ILE A 41 -27.54 -4.25 56.96
CA ILE A 41 -27.75 -3.55 55.68
C ILE A 41 -26.93 -2.26 55.61
N VAL A 42 -26.85 -1.50 56.70
CA VAL A 42 -26.01 -0.29 56.81
C VAL A 42 -24.54 -0.65 56.77
N THR A 43 -24.12 -1.76 57.38
CA THR A 43 -22.75 -2.28 57.30
C THR A 43 -22.41 -2.77 55.89
N ILE A 44 -23.32 -3.47 55.21
CA ILE A 44 -23.14 -3.89 53.80
C ILE A 44 -23.10 -2.68 52.86
N CYS A 45 -23.90 -1.64 53.13
CA CYS A 45 -23.86 -0.40 52.36
C CYS A 45 -22.60 0.42 52.65
N LYS A 46 -22.13 0.49 53.91
CA LYS A 46 -20.84 1.10 54.29
C LYS A 46 -19.67 0.35 53.67
N VAL A 47 -19.68 -0.99 53.68
CA VAL A 47 -18.67 -1.84 53.03
C VAL A 47 -18.69 -1.68 51.50
N ARG A 48 -19.87 -1.57 50.86
CA ARG A 48 -19.97 -1.26 49.43
C ARG A 48 -19.53 0.16 49.07
N LEU A 49 -19.77 1.15 49.95
CA LEU A 49 -19.35 2.53 49.74
C LEU A 49 -17.83 2.68 49.95
N VAL A 50 -17.28 2.00 50.96
CA VAL A 50 -15.84 1.92 51.23
C VAL A 50 -15.12 1.15 50.12
N LEU A 51 -15.64 0.02 49.64
CA LEU A 51 -15.06 -0.70 48.49
C LEU A 51 -15.15 0.10 47.17
N ARG A 52 -16.19 0.93 47.00
CA ARG A 52 -16.28 1.85 45.85
C ARG A 52 -15.38 3.08 45.96
N CYS A 53 -15.04 3.54 47.17
CA CYS A 53 -14.15 4.68 47.37
C CYS A 53 -12.66 4.28 47.50
N SER A 54 -12.36 3.08 48.04
CA SER A 54 -11.00 2.61 48.28
C SER A 54 -10.26 2.09 47.05
N PHE A 55 -10.95 1.89 45.91
CA PHE A 55 -10.27 1.66 44.63
C PHE A 55 -9.76 2.96 43.98
N ALA A 56 -10.04 4.13 44.57
CA ALA A 56 -9.80 5.42 43.92
C ALA A 56 -8.77 6.36 44.58
N CYS A 57 -8.38 6.24 45.87
CA CYS A 57 -7.34 7.13 46.42
C CYS A 57 -6.81 6.78 47.82
N GLN A 58 -5.48 6.86 47.97
CA GLN A 58 -4.69 7.11 49.20
C GLN A 58 -4.57 6.00 50.26
N LEU A 59 -3.56 5.13 50.12
CA LEU A 59 -3.08 4.21 51.18
C LEU A 59 -2.05 4.82 52.15
N HIS A 60 -1.64 6.08 51.98
CA HIS A 60 -0.60 6.71 52.80
C HIS A 60 -1.09 7.45 54.07
N LYS A 61 -2.35 7.26 54.51
CA LYS A 61 -2.93 8.08 55.59
C LYS A 61 -3.71 7.31 56.68
N PHE A 62 -3.55 6.00 56.77
CA PHE A 62 -4.13 5.22 57.88
C PHE A 62 -3.08 4.93 58.95
N ASP A 63 -3.48 5.05 60.22
CA ASP A 63 -2.69 4.67 61.37
C ASP A 63 -2.69 3.12 61.46
N PRO A 64 -1.52 2.45 61.52
CA PRO A 64 -1.42 0.99 61.59
C PRO A 64 -2.26 0.34 62.69
N ALA A 65 -2.58 1.08 63.76
CA ALA A 65 -3.39 0.59 64.88
C ALA A 65 -4.86 0.24 64.50
N ASP A 66 -5.40 0.81 63.41
CA ASP A 66 -6.78 0.56 62.98
C ASP A 66 -6.97 -0.82 62.32
N PHE A 67 -5.91 -1.38 61.74
CA PHE A 67 -5.94 -2.70 61.08
C PHE A 67 -5.98 -3.86 62.08
N VAL A 68 -5.31 -3.69 63.23
CA VAL A 68 -5.35 -4.66 64.35
C VAL A 68 -6.74 -4.74 64.98
N ARG A 69 -7.49 -3.63 65.03
CA ARG A 69 -8.88 -3.60 65.51
C ARG A 69 -9.86 -4.35 64.60
N TRP A 70 -9.49 -4.61 63.35
CA TRP A 70 -10.33 -5.29 62.36
C TRP A 70 -9.97 -6.75 62.11
N GLY A 71 -9.00 -7.30 62.86
CA GLY A 71 -8.68 -8.73 62.86
C GLY A 71 -8.04 -9.24 61.57
N LEU A 72 -7.35 -8.37 60.82
CA LEU A 72 -6.59 -8.73 59.62
C LEU A 72 -5.08 -8.76 59.96
N ALA A 73 -4.33 -9.58 59.23
CA ALA A 73 -2.94 -9.98 59.50
C ALA A 73 -1.93 -8.83 59.72
N ASP A 74 -0.77 -9.17 60.28
CA ASP A 74 0.27 -8.27 60.80
C ASP A 74 0.68 -7.20 59.76
N PRO A 75 0.56 -5.89 60.06
CA PRO A 75 0.81 -4.81 59.10
C PRO A 75 2.20 -4.83 58.49
N ASP A 76 3.22 -5.27 59.23
CA ASP A 76 4.60 -5.31 58.74
C ASP A 76 4.79 -6.43 57.69
N GLU A 77 4.08 -7.56 57.82
CA GLU A 77 4.07 -8.65 56.84
C GLU A 77 3.29 -8.24 55.58
N MET A 78 2.21 -7.48 55.75
CA MET A 78 1.41 -6.94 54.63
C MET A 78 2.14 -5.80 53.89
N ILE A 79 2.95 -4.98 54.58
CA ILE A 79 3.77 -3.93 53.97
C ILE A 79 4.98 -4.53 53.24
N GLU A 80 5.57 -5.61 53.77
CA GLU A 80 6.65 -6.33 53.08
C GLU A 80 6.13 -7.06 51.83
N GLU A 81 4.94 -7.68 51.88
CA GLU A 81 4.24 -8.22 50.70
C GLU A 81 3.78 -7.12 49.72
N LEU A 82 3.31 -5.96 50.19
CA LEU A 82 2.87 -4.85 49.33
C LEU A 82 4.04 -4.05 48.72
N SER A 83 5.21 -4.02 49.37
CA SER A 83 6.43 -3.44 48.81
C SER A 83 7.07 -4.34 47.74
N ASN A 84 6.85 -5.65 47.86
CA ASN A 84 7.22 -6.67 46.88
C ASN A 84 6.12 -6.92 45.83
N ALA A 85 4.89 -6.44 46.04
CA ALA A 85 3.81 -6.49 45.09
C ALA A 85 4.06 -5.47 43.96
N ALA A 86 4.62 -5.96 42.87
CA ALA A 86 4.45 -5.34 41.56
C ALA A 86 2.94 -5.08 41.37
N LEU A 87 2.56 -3.83 41.10
CA LEU A 87 1.17 -3.45 40.79
C LEU A 87 0.58 -4.46 39.78
N PRO A 88 -0.63 -5.00 39.98
CA PRO A 88 -1.15 -6.04 39.09
C PRO A 88 -1.69 -5.46 37.77
N ALA A 89 -1.54 -6.21 36.68
CA ALA A 89 -2.21 -5.94 35.41
C ALA A 89 -3.67 -6.46 35.48
N LEU A 90 -4.65 -5.58 35.27
CA LEU A 90 -6.08 -5.92 35.31
C LEU A 90 -6.52 -6.58 33.99
N LEU A 91 -7.17 -7.75 34.06
CA LEU A 91 -7.89 -8.34 32.91
C LEU A 91 -9.39 -8.11 33.04
N VAL A 92 -9.98 -7.33 32.13
CA VAL A 92 -11.44 -7.15 32.08
C VAL A 92 -12.05 -8.15 31.12
N PHE A 93 -12.80 -9.11 31.66
CA PHE A 93 -13.66 -10.02 30.89
C PHE A 93 -15.04 -9.39 30.71
N GLN A 94 -15.71 -9.67 29.58
CA GLN A 94 -17.16 -9.49 29.55
C GLN A 94 -17.74 -10.38 30.64
N ARG A 95 -18.60 -9.81 31.49
CA ARG A 95 -19.34 -10.58 32.51
C ARG A 95 -20.00 -11.77 31.80
N ALA A 96 -19.57 -12.99 32.15
CA ALA A 96 -20.16 -14.21 31.63
C ALA A 96 -21.69 -14.13 31.82
N GLY A 97 -22.46 -14.59 30.84
CA GLY A 97 -23.89 -14.82 31.04
C GLY A 97 -24.03 -15.66 32.30
N THR A 98 -24.65 -15.10 33.33
CA THR A 98 -24.80 -15.74 34.64
C THR A 98 -26.25 -16.18 34.72
N SER A 99 -26.51 -17.46 34.45
CA SER A 99 -27.81 -18.07 34.71
C SER A 99 -27.80 -18.68 36.11
N PHE A 100 -28.85 -18.39 36.87
CA PHE A 100 -29.06 -18.94 38.21
C PHE A 100 -30.11 -20.03 38.08
N HIS A 101 -29.74 -21.27 38.38
CA HIS A 101 -30.70 -22.38 38.45
C HIS A 101 -30.98 -22.67 39.93
N GLU A 102 -32.25 -22.81 40.29
CA GLU A 102 -32.62 -23.44 41.56
C GLU A 102 -32.36 -24.94 41.42
N ALA A 103 -31.55 -25.51 42.32
CA ALA A 103 -31.23 -26.94 42.29
C ALA A 103 -32.52 -27.76 42.46
N GLY A 104 -32.95 -28.44 41.39
CA GLY A 104 -34.08 -29.36 41.41
C GLY A 104 -33.73 -30.66 42.13
N SER A 105 -34.51 -30.95 43.19
CA SER A 105 -34.74 -32.23 43.87
C SER A 105 -33.61 -33.26 43.91
N PHE A 106 -32.91 -33.41 45.04
CA PHE A 106 -32.45 -34.72 45.54
C PHE A 106 -32.28 -34.70 47.07
N ASP A 107 -32.80 -35.76 47.71
CA ASP A 107 -33.21 -35.90 49.12
C ASP A 107 -32.13 -35.80 50.22
N HIS A 108 -30.91 -35.34 49.97
CA HIS A 108 -29.88 -35.33 51.00
C HIS A 108 -28.98 -34.09 50.89
N LEU A 109 -29.32 -33.00 51.59
CA LEU A 109 -28.40 -31.97 52.11
C LEU A 109 -29.14 -30.99 53.06
N ASP A 110 -28.38 -30.48 54.03
CA ASP A 110 -28.73 -29.69 55.22
C ASP A 110 -29.76 -28.53 55.03
N PRO A 111 -30.85 -28.44 55.83
CA PRO A 111 -31.92 -27.43 55.70
C PRO A 111 -31.51 -25.96 55.91
N GLN A 112 -30.26 -25.67 56.28
CA GLN A 112 -29.84 -24.29 56.60
C GLN A 112 -29.06 -23.56 55.49
N ARG A 113 -28.89 -24.13 54.29
CA ARG A 113 -28.17 -23.47 53.19
C ARG A 113 -28.83 -23.72 51.83
N PRO A 114 -29.58 -22.76 51.25
CA PRO A 114 -30.01 -22.86 49.86
C PRO A 114 -28.79 -22.69 48.94
N THR A 115 -28.39 -23.75 48.25
CA THR A 115 -27.35 -23.71 47.22
C THR A 115 -27.97 -23.30 45.89
N VAL A 116 -27.62 -22.10 45.42
CA VAL A 116 -27.93 -21.64 44.06
C VAL A 116 -26.80 -22.11 43.14
N GLU A 117 -27.13 -22.91 42.13
CA GLU A 117 -26.16 -23.26 41.10
C GLU A 117 -26.05 -22.12 40.10
N VAL A 118 -24.82 -21.63 39.94
CA VAL A 118 -24.47 -20.54 39.03
C VAL A 118 -23.72 -21.15 37.87
N GLU A 119 -24.38 -21.23 36.72
CA GLU A 119 -23.75 -21.70 35.49
C GLU A 119 -23.05 -20.52 34.82
N LEU A 120 -21.71 -20.59 34.73
CA LEU A 120 -20.88 -19.58 34.09
C LEU A 120 -20.49 -20.06 32.70
N GLN A 121 -20.98 -19.39 31.66
CA GLN A 121 -20.51 -19.69 30.30
C GLN A 121 -19.02 -19.32 30.14
N PRO A 122 -18.19 -20.17 29.51
CA PRO A 122 -16.78 -19.86 29.28
C PRO A 122 -16.64 -18.69 28.30
N PRO A 123 -15.75 -17.71 28.56
CA PRO A 123 -15.57 -16.59 27.65
C PRO A 123 -14.80 -17.03 26.40
N ALA A 124 -15.40 -16.80 25.24
CA ALA A 124 -14.88 -17.23 23.94
C ALA A 124 -13.83 -16.29 23.32
N ARG A 125 -13.58 -15.10 23.88
CA ARG A 125 -12.67 -14.09 23.31
C ARG A 125 -11.99 -13.23 24.37
N VAL A 126 -10.69 -12.97 24.21
CA VAL A 126 -9.92 -11.98 25.00
C VAL A 126 -10.09 -10.61 24.35
N LYS A 127 -10.66 -9.64 25.09
CA LYS A 127 -11.01 -8.32 24.53
C LYS A 127 -10.01 -7.19 24.81
N SER A 128 -9.11 -7.28 25.80
CA SER A 128 -7.99 -6.31 25.97
C SER A 128 -6.84 -6.88 26.81
N MET A 129 -5.62 -6.37 26.61
CA MET A 129 -4.41 -6.69 27.41
C MET A 129 -3.81 -5.41 28.00
N SER A 130 -3.35 -5.48 29.25
CA SER A 130 -2.53 -4.44 29.89
C SER A 130 -1.19 -5.06 30.32
N PHE A 131 -0.10 -4.28 30.26
CA PHE A 131 1.28 -4.75 30.43
C PHE A 131 1.97 -4.00 31.55
N MET A 132 2.79 -4.71 32.33
CA MET A 132 3.78 -4.10 33.21
C MET A 132 5.18 -4.50 32.83
N THR A 133 6.09 -3.53 32.95
CA THR A 133 7.51 -3.71 32.72
C THR A 133 8.17 -3.64 34.08
N GLY A 134 8.68 -4.78 34.57
CA GLY A 134 9.44 -4.82 35.81
C GLY A 134 10.63 -3.85 35.79
N LYS A 135 11.19 -3.55 36.97
CA LYS A 135 12.37 -2.69 37.13
C LYS A 135 13.50 -3.19 36.22
N ASP A 136 13.97 -2.33 35.32
CA ASP A 136 15.10 -2.58 34.42
C ASP A 136 16.33 -2.99 35.25
N VAL A 137 16.86 -4.21 35.04
CA VAL A 137 18.11 -4.66 35.66
C VAL A 137 19.27 -4.02 34.89
N PRO A 138 20.06 -3.10 35.49
CA PRO A 138 21.04 -2.28 34.76
C PRO A 138 22.17 -3.06 34.08
N GLY A 139 22.33 -4.35 34.39
CA GLY A 139 23.35 -5.24 33.81
C GLY A 139 22.95 -5.90 32.48
N LEU A 140 21.78 -5.60 31.92
CA LEU A 140 21.22 -6.26 30.73
C LEU A 140 21.18 -5.38 29.48
N ASP A 141 21.69 -4.15 29.53
CA ASP A 141 21.75 -3.25 28.38
C ASP A 141 23.16 -3.28 27.73
N PRO A 142 23.30 -3.54 26.42
CA PRO A 142 24.60 -3.76 25.79
C PRO A 142 25.45 -2.49 25.61
N VAL A 143 24.90 -1.28 25.81
CA VAL A 143 25.66 -0.03 25.77
C VAL A 143 25.05 0.99 26.76
N CYS A 144 25.80 1.37 27.79
CA CYS A 144 25.40 2.42 28.74
C CYS A 144 26.34 3.63 28.61
N TRP A 145 25.83 4.78 28.16
CA TRP A 145 26.55 6.05 28.21
C TRP A 145 26.16 6.81 29.47
N LYS A 146 27.14 7.11 30.34
CA LYS A 146 26.93 8.02 31.48
C LYS A 146 27.38 9.42 31.10
N VAL A 147 26.43 10.35 31.01
CA VAL A 147 26.70 11.79 30.99
C VAL A 147 25.92 12.41 32.13
N GLU A 148 26.61 12.97 33.12
CA GLU A 148 25.99 13.77 34.17
C GLU A 148 26.72 15.10 34.32
N GLY A 149 25.92 16.17 34.41
CA GLY A 149 26.35 17.56 34.58
C GLY A 149 26.86 17.87 35.99
N PHE A 150 26.89 19.17 36.30
CA PHE A 150 27.49 19.73 37.52
C PHE A 150 26.96 19.09 38.82
N VAL A 151 27.86 18.50 39.61
CA VAL A 151 27.55 17.99 40.95
C VAL A 151 28.14 18.94 41.99
N ALA A 152 27.29 19.54 42.80
CA ALA A 152 27.68 20.36 43.93
C ALA A 152 28.04 19.50 45.14
N ASP A 153 29.20 19.76 45.77
CA ASP A 153 29.57 19.11 47.02
C ASP A 153 28.87 19.79 48.22
N LYS A 154 28.65 19.06 49.32
CA LYS A 154 27.89 19.52 50.52
C LYS A 154 28.54 20.70 51.25
N LYS A 155 29.70 21.18 50.81
CA LYS A 155 30.38 22.39 51.30
C LYS A 155 30.50 23.52 50.26
N GLY A 156 29.68 23.50 49.21
CA GLY A 156 29.50 24.64 48.30
C GLY A 156 30.52 24.78 47.16
N GLY A 157 31.35 23.76 46.90
CA GLY A 157 32.21 23.73 45.70
C GLY A 157 31.82 22.56 44.80
N GLY A 158 31.28 22.81 43.61
CA GLY A 158 30.98 21.76 42.63
C GLY A 158 32.11 21.55 41.62
N ARG A 159 32.26 20.32 41.11
CA ARG A 159 33.21 19.98 40.04
C ARG A 159 32.46 19.44 38.82
N TRP A 160 32.89 19.87 37.63
CA TRP A 160 32.49 19.28 36.35
C TRP A 160 33.35 18.03 36.08
N LYS A 161 32.73 16.92 35.66
CA LYS A 161 33.45 15.72 35.20
C LYS A 161 33.18 15.46 33.71
N GLN A 162 34.22 15.04 33.00
CA GLN A 162 34.24 14.76 31.56
C GLN A 162 33.81 13.32 31.25
N LEU A 163 33.26 13.11 30.04
CA LEU A 163 32.96 11.81 29.42
C LEU A 163 34.19 10.88 29.42
N VAL A 164 34.03 9.64 29.88
CA VAL A 164 35.08 8.61 29.84
C VAL A 164 34.60 7.42 29.01
N TRP A 165 35.45 6.92 28.11
CA TRP A 165 35.25 5.69 27.35
C TRP A 165 35.50 4.46 28.22
N GLN A 166 34.90 3.32 27.87
CA GLN A 166 35.00 2.09 28.67
C GLN A 166 36.25 1.28 28.26
N ASP A 167 37.18 1.08 29.20
CA ASP A 167 38.51 0.49 28.92
C ASP A 167 38.58 -1.05 29.04
N LYS A 168 37.46 -1.75 29.23
CA LYS A 168 37.45 -3.21 29.43
C LYS A 168 36.56 -3.93 28.41
N PRO A 169 37.05 -5.02 27.79
CA PRO A 169 36.23 -5.83 26.88
C PRO A 169 35.12 -6.55 27.64
N TYR A 170 33.96 -6.61 27.00
CA TYR A 170 32.76 -7.27 27.52
C TYR A 170 33.00 -8.79 27.62
N ALA A 171 32.76 -9.39 28.79
CA ALA A 171 32.65 -10.84 28.86
C ALA A 171 31.37 -11.24 28.09
N PRO A 172 31.41 -12.22 27.17
CA PRO A 172 30.23 -12.62 26.41
C PRO A 172 29.09 -12.96 27.37
N PRO A 173 27.84 -12.60 27.04
CA PRO A 173 26.71 -12.90 27.92
C PRO A 173 26.68 -14.41 28.17
N PHE A 174 26.55 -14.81 29.44
CA PHE A 174 26.38 -16.20 29.84
C PHE A 174 25.34 -16.88 28.94
N LYS A 175 25.66 -18.09 28.46
CA LYS A 175 24.67 -18.94 27.77
C LYS A 175 23.53 -19.16 28.76
N ARG A 176 22.34 -18.64 28.45
CA ARG A 176 21.17 -18.74 29.33
C ARG A 176 20.82 -20.22 29.53
N GLU A 177 20.74 -20.66 30.78
CA GLU A 177 20.17 -21.96 31.14
C GLU A 177 18.64 -21.92 31.20
N THR A 178 18.03 -20.73 31.18
CA THR A 178 16.57 -20.53 31.23
C THR A 178 16.09 -19.59 30.14
N ASP A 179 15.02 -20.00 29.46
CA ASP A 179 14.34 -19.24 28.43
C ASP A 179 13.90 -17.87 28.95
N LEU A 180 14.11 -16.81 28.15
CA LEU A 180 13.61 -15.49 28.50
C LEU A 180 12.10 -15.46 28.29
N CYS A 181 11.36 -15.86 29.32
CA CYS A 181 9.92 -15.70 29.38
C CYS A 181 9.59 -14.21 29.57
N VAL A 182 9.08 -13.56 28.53
CA VAL A 182 8.13 -12.46 28.76
C VAL A 182 6.87 -13.14 29.28
N VAL A 183 6.70 -13.15 30.60
CA VAL A 183 5.54 -13.73 31.28
C VAL A 183 4.38 -12.76 31.21
N PHE A 184 3.26 -13.17 30.63
CA PHE A 184 1.98 -12.50 30.82
C PHE A 184 1.26 -13.15 32.01
N ASP A 185 1.11 -12.40 33.11
CA ASP A 185 0.29 -12.85 34.23
C ASP A 185 -1.19 -12.69 33.86
N VAL A 186 -1.93 -13.80 33.91
CA VAL A 186 -3.38 -13.83 33.69
C VAL A 186 -4.07 -13.87 35.05
N GLU A 187 -4.91 -12.90 35.39
CA GLU A 187 -5.61 -12.83 36.67
C GLU A 187 -6.54 -14.03 36.97
N HIS A 188 -6.69 -14.29 38.27
CA HIS A 188 -7.13 -15.50 38.99
C HIS A 188 -8.58 -16.01 38.86
N TRP A 189 -9.45 -15.45 38.01
CA TRP A 189 -10.89 -15.83 38.00
C TRP A 189 -11.17 -17.19 37.31
N ARG A 190 -10.13 -17.97 36.98
CA ARG A 190 -10.16 -19.35 36.48
C ARG A 190 -9.71 -20.41 37.51
N VAL A 191 -9.88 -20.16 38.81
CA VAL A 191 -9.65 -21.20 39.81
C VAL A 191 -10.86 -22.14 39.84
N ASP A 192 -10.64 -23.36 39.36
CA ASP A 192 -11.50 -24.49 39.68
C ASP A 192 -11.48 -24.68 41.20
N LYS A 193 -12.66 -24.70 41.85
CA LYS A 193 -12.80 -24.82 43.30
C LYS A 193 -12.53 -26.26 43.80
N SER A 194 -11.92 -27.12 42.98
CA SER A 194 -11.47 -28.44 43.39
C SER A 194 -10.09 -28.31 44.05
N GLY A 195 -10.08 -28.45 45.38
CA GLY A 195 -8.97 -28.04 46.23
C GLY A 195 -7.63 -28.73 45.98
N GLY A 196 -6.58 -28.08 46.48
CA GLY A 196 -5.32 -28.75 46.82
C GLY A 196 -4.26 -28.82 45.71
N ARG A 197 -3.84 -27.68 45.18
CA ARG A 197 -2.46 -27.39 44.75
C ARG A 197 -2.39 -25.92 44.35
N THR A 198 -1.41 -25.19 44.86
CA THR A 198 -1.04 -23.84 44.40
C THR A 198 -0.87 -23.88 42.88
N SER A 199 -1.86 -23.37 42.13
CA SER A 199 -1.84 -23.41 40.67
C SER A 199 -0.72 -22.50 40.20
N LYS A 200 0.25 -23.07 39.47
CA LYS A 200 1.24 -22.29 38.71
C LYS A 200 0.50 -21.19 37.96
N VAL A 201 0.94 -19.95 38.15
CA VAL A 201 0.59 -18.81 37.30
C VAL A 201 0.68 -19.29 35.85
N ALA A 202 -0.41 -19.21 35.09
CA ALA A 202 -0.42 -19.62 33.69
C ALA A 202 0.34 -18.56 32.88
N SER A 203 1.66 -18.58 32.97
CA SER A 203 2.55 -17.71 32.22
C SER A 203 2.48 -18.13 30.75
N LEU A 204 1.84 -17.30 29.91
CA LEU A 204 1.91 -17.47 28.46
C LEU A 204 3.26 -16.96 27.98
N THR A 205 4.13 -17.87 27.58
CA THR A 205 5.44 -17.56 27.02
C THR A 205 5.28 -17.05 25.58
N LEU A 206 5.86 -15.90 25.22
CA LEU A 206 5.75 -15.35 23.85
C LEU A 206 6.09 -16.39 22.76
N GLN A 207 7.07 -17.26 23.04
CA GLN A 207 7.54 -18.33 22.19
C GLN A 207 6.44 -19.36 21.83
N SER A 208 5.34 -19.42 22.60
CA SER A 208 4.18 -20.28 22.32
C SER A 208 3.24 -19.73 21.25
N PHE A 209 3.36 -18.44 20.90
CA PHE A 209 2.54 -17.81 19.86
C PHE A 209 3.18 -17.92 18.48
N LEU A 210 2.35 -17.75 17.45
CA LEU A 210 2.80 -17.56 16.07
C LEU A 210 3.84 -16.42 15.96
N PRO A 211 4.89 -16.55 15.12
CA PRO A 211 5.92 -15.52 14.97
C PRO A 211 5.37 -14.11 14.70
N VAL A 212 4.35 -13.99 13.84
CA VAL A 212 3.69 -12.70 13.55
C VAL A 212 3.02 -12.09 14.78
N VAL A 213 2.49 -12.91 15.69
CA VAL A 213 1.91 -12.47 16.96
C VAL A 213 3.02 -12.02 17.90
N GLN A 214 4.12 -12.77 17.96
CA GLN A 214 5.30 -12.40 18.77
C GLN A 214 5.84 -11.03 18.36
N GLU A 215 6.05 -10.80 17.07
CA GLU A 215 6.55 -9.54 16.53
C GLU A 215 5.61 -8.37 16.87
N ARG A 216 4.30 -8.55 16.64
CA ARG A 216 3.29 -7.53 16.94
C ARG A 216 3.19 -7.20 18.42
N LEU A 217 3.20 -8.20 19.29
CA LEU A 217 3.18 -7.99 20.74
C LEU A 217 4.48 -7.35 21.23
N SER A 218 5.62 -7.74 20.66
CA SER A 218 6.93 -7.14 20.97
C SER A 218 6.97 -5.67 20.60
N PHE A 219 6.52 -5.30 19.39
CA PHE A 219 6.40 -3.89 19.03
C PHE A 219 5.37 -3.16 19.91
N PHE A 220 4.20 -3.77 20.14
CA PHE A 220 3.16 -3.16 20.96
C PHE A 220 3.71 -2.80 22.35
N THR A 221 4.42 -3.71 22.99
CA THR A 221 5.04 -3.47 24.30
C THR A 221 6.18 -2.44 24.25
N ALA A 222 7.05 -2.51 23.24
CA ALA A 222 8.14 -1.53 23.06
C ALA A 222 7.62 -0.11 22.80
N SER A 223 6.61 0.01 21.93
CA SER A 223 5.96 1.30 21.61
C SER A 223 5.22 1.88 22.81
N LEU A 224 4.56 1.05 23.63
CA LEU A 224 3.99 1.49 24.91
C LEU A 224 5.07 2.03 25.86
N ARG A 225 6.20 1.34 26.02
CA ARG A 225 7.32 1.85 26.84
C ARG A 225 7.80 3.22 26.33
N SER A 226 7.91 3.40 25.03
CA SER A 226 8.27 4.70 24.43
C SER A 226 7.23 5.79 24.73
N LEU A 227 5.93 5.46 24.62
CA LEU A 227 4.84 6.35 25.03
C LEU A 227 4.96 6.75 26.51
N LEU A 228 5.24 5.79 27.39
CA LEU A 228 5.31 5.97 28.85
C LEU A 228 6.61 6.63 29.34
N ARG A 229 7.79 6.26 28.83
CA ARG A 229 9.10 6.86 29.18
C ARG A 229 9.18 8.33 28.78
N SER A 230 8.41 8.73 27.77
CA SER A 230 8.29 10.12 27.38
C SER A 230 7.46 10.98 28.38
N SER A 231 6.99 10.40 29.49
CA SER A 231 6.17 11.05 30.52
C SER A 231 6.83 12.25 31.22
N GLU A 232 8.15 12.35 31.35
CA GLU A 232 8.75 13.58 31.90
C GLU A 232 8.62 14.78 30.93
N LYS A 233 8.57 14.51 29.62
CA LYS A 233 8.47 15.54 28.58
C LYS A 233 7.04 15.72 28.03
N TYR A 234 6.14 14.75 28.25
CA TYR A 234 4.75 14.71 27.75
C TYR A 234 3.66 14.28 28.75
N GLY A 235 4.04 14.01 30.01
CA GLY A 235 3.19 13.87 31.19
C GLY A 235 1.85 13.15 31.01
N ILE A 236 1.84 11.81 31.01
CA ILE A 236 0.59 11.05 31.19
C ILE A 236 0.15 11.25 32.64
N ARG A 237 -0.93 12.02 32.84
CA ARG A 237 -1.51 12.29 34.16
C ARG A 237 -2.41 11.13 34.61
N ALA A 238 -2.17 10.62 35.82
CA ALA A 238 -3.09 9.70 36.47
C ALA A 238 -4.50 10.33 36.58
N GLY A 239 -5.54 9.57 36.26
CA GLY A 239 -6.94 10.02 36.34
C GLY A 239 -7.46 10.83 35.14
N ILE A 240 -6.59 11.29 34.23
CA ILE A 240 -6.99 12.10 33.05
C ILE A 240 -6.54 11.43 31.77
N ASP A 241 -5.34 10.83 31.78
CA ASP A 241 -4.65 10.27 30.63
C ASP A 241 -4.67 8.74 30.62
N THR A 242 -5.40 8.13 31.54
CA THR A 242 -5.72 6.70 31.57
C THR A 242 -7.02 6.47 30.81
N LEU A 243 -7.10 5.39 30.02
CA LEU A 243 -8.33 5.04 29.30
C LEU A 243 -9.51 4.86 30.27
N LEU A 244 -9.26 4.24 31.43
CA LEU A 244 -10.27 3.91 32.43
C LEU A 244 -10.82 5.13 33.19
N ASP A 245 -10.03 6.17 33.41
CA ASP A 245 -10.46 7.36 34.16
C ASP A 245 -10.77 8.55 33.23
N SER A 246 -10.53 8.42 31.92
CA SER A 246 -10.80 9.49 30.97
C SER A 246 -12.31 9.74 30.79
N HIS A 247 -12.75 10.92 31.23
CA HIS A 247 -14.05 11.46 30.82
C HIS A 247 -14.11 11.59 29.29
N ILE A 248 -15.27 11.31 28.71
CA ILE A 248 -15.55 11.42 27.26
C ILE A 248 -15.04 12.75 26.69
N GLY A 249 -15.28 13.87 27.38
CA GLY A 249 -14.82 15.20 26.94
C GLY A 249 -13.30 15.42 26.91
N ASN A 250 -12.51 14.49 27.48
CA ASN A 250 -11.04 14.52 27.45
C ASN A 250 -10.44 13.64 26.35
N ILE A 251 -11.27 12.90 25.59
CA ILE A 251 -10.84 12.12 24.44
C ILE A 251 -11.07 13.00 23.21
N PRO A 252 -10.02 13.42 22.49
CA PRO A 252 -10.21 14.20 21.29
C PRO A 252 -10.95 13.37 20.23
N SER A 253 -11.91 13.99 19.56
CA SER A 253 -12.72 13.28 18.57
C SER A 253 -11.94 13.01 17.27
N LEU A 254 -12.12 11.83 16.68
CA LEU A 254 -11.46 11.42 15.43
C LEU A 254 -12.47 11.02 14.35
N THR A 255 -12.35 11.60 13.16
CA THR A 255 -13.04 11.10 11.96
C THR A 255 -12.05 10.31 11.11
N GLN A 256 -12.36 9.04 10.87
CA GLN A 256 -11.62 8.21 9.92
C GLN A 256 -12.35 8.22 8.58
N VAL A 257 -11.63 8.38 7.48
CA VAL A 257 -12.19 8.45 6.13
C VAL A 257 -11.54 7.39 5.25
N ILE A 258 -12.35 6.58 4.58
CA ILE A 258 -11.91 5.61 3.57
C ILE A 258 -12.39 6.09 2.19
N PRO A 259 -11.53 6.66 1.34
CA PRO A 259 -11.87 6.97 -0.03
C PRO A 259 -11.87 5.69 -0.88
N CYS A 260 -12.99 5.39 -1.53
CA CYS A 260 -13.22 4.21 -2.36
C CYS A 260 -13.80 4.62 -3.72
N TYR A 261 -13.19 4.17 -4.81
CA TYR A 261 -13.68 4.41 -6.16
C TYR A 261 -14.40 3.20 -6.72
N ASN A 262 -13.66 2.13 -7.03
CA ASN A 262 -14.20 0.87 -7.57
C ASN A 262 -13.40 -0.34 -7.07
N GLU A 263 -12.62 -0.15 -6.01
CA GLU A 263 -11.90 -1.22 -5.32
C GLU A 263 -12.87 -2.30 -4.85
N THR A 264 -12.42 -3.55 -4.88
CA THR A 264 -13.21 -4.68 -4.39
C THR A 264 -13.52 -4.53 -2.90
N VAL A 265 -14.81 -4.48 -2.56
CA VAL A 265 -15.24 -4.27 -1.18
C VAL A 265 -15.08 -5.56 -0.36
N ILE A 266 -15.69 -6.65 -0.81
CA ILE A 266 -15.55 -8.02 -0.28
C ILE A 266 -15.26 -8.92 -1.48
N LEU A 267 -14.31 -9.85 -1.35
CA LEU A 267 -14.01 -10.82 -2.41
C LEU A 267 -15.26 -11.62 -2.79
N SER A 268 -15.51 -11.75 -4.09
CA SER A 268 -16.64 -12.52 -4.60
C SER A 268 -16.37 -14.02 -4.48
N LYS A 269 -17.45 -14.82 -4.39
CA LYS A 269 -17.33 -16.28 -4.42
C LYS A 269 -16.65 -16.76 -5.72
N GLN A 270 -17.04 -16.16 -6.85
CA GLN A 270 -16.45 -16.45 -8.17
C GLN A 270 -14.94 -16.24 -8.17
N TYR A 271 -14.46 -15.08 -7.72
CA TYR A 271 -13.04 -14.78 -7.65
C TYR A 271 -12.27 -15.79 -6.78
N LEU A 272 -12.84 -16.19 -5.64
CA LEU A 272 -12.20 -17.17 -4.76
C LEU A 272 -12.16 -18.59 -5.35
N GLN A 273 -13.11 -18.92 -6.22
CA GLN A 273 -13.20 -20.20 -6.93
C GLN A 273 -12.43 -20.23 -8.24
N GLU A 274 -12.06 -19.07 -8.81
CA GLU A 274 -11.19 -18.98 -9.99
C GLU A 274 -9.87 -19.72 -9.73
N ASP A 275 -9.43 -20.46 -10.73
CA ASP A 275 -8.29 -21.36 -10.72
C ASP A 275 -7.23 -20.83 -11.71
N ASP A 276 -5.96 -20.84 -11.28
CA ASP A 276 -4.80 -20.51 -12.12
C ASP A 276 -4.28 -21.70 -12.96
N GLY A 277 -5.01 -22.83 -12.95
CA GLY A 277 -4.66 -24.08 -13.62
C GLY A 277 -3.94 -25.07 -12.69
N LEU A 278 -3.55 -24.64 -11.50
CA LEU A 278 -2.99 -25.47 -10.44
C LEU A 278 -3.77 -25.32 -9.13
N ASN A 279 -4.25 -24.12 -8.79
CA ASN A 279 -4.92 -23.82 -7.53
C ASN A 279 -5.94 -22.69 -7.63
N SER A 280 -6.94 -22.73 -6.74
CA SER A 280 -7.87 -21.62 -6.55
C SER A 280 -7.22 -20.44 -5.81
N ASN A 281 -7.74 -19.23 -6.05
CA ASN A 281 -7.34 -18.04 -5.27
C ASN A 281 -7.54 -18.24 -3.76
N LEU A 282 -8.59 -18.96 -3.35
CA LEU A 282 -8.80 -19.31 -1.95
C LEU A 282 -7.68 -20.21 -1.40
N ALA A 283 -7.28 -21.25 -2.14
CA ALA A 283 -6.21 -22.15 -1.74
C ALA A 283 -4.89 -21.40 -1.55
N PHE A 284 -4.57 -20.45 -2.44
CA PHE A 284 -3.40 -19.58 -2.27
C PHE A 284 -3.46 -18.79 -0.95
N ILE A 285 -4.58 -18.14 -0.63
CA ILE A 285 -4.73 -17.38 0.63
C ILE A 285 -4.60 -18.32 1.84
N ILE A 286 -5.20 -19.51 1.79
CA ILE A 286 -5.09 -20.53 2.85
C ILE A 286 -3.63 -20.92 3.08
N SER A 287 -2.84 -21.08 2.02
CA SER A 287 -1.43 -21.47 2.13
C SER A 287 -0.55 -20.45 2.85
N GLN A 288 -0.92 -19.17 2.81
CA GLN A 288 -0.22 -18.11 3.54
C GLN A 288 -0.59 -18.08 5.02
N PHE A 289 -1.80 -18.54 5.37
CA PHE A 289 -2.34 -18.51 6.74
C PHE A 289 -2.98 -19.87 7.15
N PRO A 290 -2.23 -20.99 7.09
CA PRO A 290 -2.83 -22.32 7.24
C PRO A 290 -3.33 -22.58 8.66
N GLU A 291 -2.63 -22.08 9.68
CA GLU A 291 -3.04 -22.21 11.08
C GLU A 291 -4.31 -21.41 11.35
N GLU A 292 -4.42 -20.19 10.81
CA GLU A 292 -5.62 -19.37 10.93
C GLU A 292 -6.83 -19.96 10.18
N TRP A 293 -6.59 -20.65 9.07
CA TRP A 293 -7.64 -21.39 8.36
C TRP A 293 -8.10 -22.59 9.17
N ALA A 294 -7.19 -23.34 9.79
CA ALA A 294 -7.54 -24.47 10.64
C ALA A 294 -8.45 -24.05 11.80
N PHE A 295 -8.09 -22.97 12.51
CA PHE A 295 -8.94 -22.41 13.57
C PHE A 295 -10.28 -21.90 13.04
N PHE A 296 -10.31 -21.35 11.83
CA PHE A 296 -11.57 -20.93 11.21
C PHE A 296 -12.49 -22.13 10.94
N CYS A 297 -11.95 -23.20 10.36
CA CYS A 297 -12.71 -24.41 10.06
C CYS A 297 -13.21 -25.12 11.32
N GLU A 298 -12.37 -25.20 12.36
CA GLU A 298 -12.72 -25.81 13.65
C GLU A 298 -13.93 -25.12 14.29
N ARG A 299 -14.02 -23.78 14.23
CA ARG A 299 -15.19 -23.02 14.74
C ARG A 299 -16.49 -23.27 14.00
N HIS A 300 -16.44 -23.88 12.83
CA HIS A 300 -17.61 -24.24 12.02
C HIS A 300 -17.79 -25.75 11.92
N ASP A 301 -17.08 -26.54 12.74
CA ASP A 301 -17.14 -28.01 12.74
C ASP A 301 -16.75 -28.65 11.39
N PHE A 302 -15.82 -28.03 10.65
CA PHE A 302 -15.25 -28.60 9.42
C PHE A 302 -13.76 -28.93 9.58
N THR A 303 -13.31 -29.93 8.82
CA THR A 303 -11.87 -30.10 8.56
C THR A 303 -11.39 -29.03 7.55
N PRO A 304 -10.12 -28.60 7.61
CA PRO A 304 -9.55 -27.62 6.67
C PRO A 304 -9.81 -27.95 5.19
N LYS A 305 -9.64 -29.23 4.83
CA LYS A 305 -9.89 -29.74 3.49
C LYS A 305 -11.38 -29.85 3.17
N GLY A 306 -12.20 -30.29 4.13
CA GLY A 306 -13.65 -30.41 3.99
C GLY A 306 -14.31 -29.06 3.67
N MET A 307 -13.96 -28.01 4.43
CA MET A 307 -14.49 -26.66 4.20
C MET A 307 -14.07 -26.09 2.84
N HIS A 308 -12.80 -26.25 2.45
CA HIS A 308 -12.32 -25.82 1.14
C HIS A 308 -13.10 -26.51 0.01
N ASN A 309 -13.23 -27.84 0.05
CA ASN A 309 -13.92 -28.59 -0.99
C ASN A 309 -15.41 -28.24 -1.06
N ALA A 310 -16.07 -28.09 0.08
CA ALA A 310 -17.46 -27.63 0.15
C ALA A 310 -17.64 -26.23 -0.48
N PHE A 311 -16.70 -25.30 -0.21
CA PHE A 311 -16.72 -23.97 -0.82
C PHE A 311 -16.49 -24.00 -2.34
N MET A 312 -15.61 -24.88 -2.81
CA MET A 312 -15.33 -25.09 -4.24
C MET A 312 -16.45 -25.83 -4.98
N GLY A 313 -17.49 -26.31 -4.29
CA GLY A 313 -18.55 -27.13 -4.88
C GLY A 313 -18.12 -28.56 -5.22
N ARG A 314 -17.04 -29.04 -4.60
CA ARG A 314 -16.45 -30.39 -4.78
C ARG A 314 -16.66 -31.31 -3.57
N GLY A 315 -17.39 -30.87 -2.54
CA GLY A 315 -17.61 -31.63 -1.30
C GLY A 315 -19.07 -32.08 -1.13
N ASP A 316 -19.28 -33.11 -0.29
CA ASP A 316 -20.60 -33.71 -0.03
C ASP A 316 -21.55 -32.82 0.79
N HIS A 317 -21.00 -31.82 1.50
CA HIS A 317 -21.76 -30.88 2.33
C HIS A 317 -21.96 -29.54 1.61
N MET A 318 -23.21 -29.08 1.48
CA MET A 318 -23.50 -27.72 1.02
C MET A 318 -23.28 -26.70 2.15
N LEU A 319 -22.50 -25.66 1.88
CA LEU A 319 -22.34 -24.54 2.80
C LEU A 319 -23.57 -23.64 2.77
N THR A 320 -24.01 -23.19 3.95
CA THR A 320 -25.05 -22.17 4.06
C THR A 320 -24.55 -20.81 3.54
N PRO A 321 -25.43 -19.90 3.09
CA PRO A 321 -25.05 -18.55 2.66
C PRO A 321 -24.24 -17.78 3.71
N ALA A 322 -24.56 -17.96 4.99
CA ALA A 322 -23.83 -17.38 6.12
C ALA A 322 -22.37 -17.86 6.15
N VAL A 323 -22.13 -19.18 6.10
CA VAL A 323 -20.77 -19.74 6.10
C VAL A 323 -19.99 -19.32 4.85
N ILE A 324 -20.65 -19.24 3.68
CA ILE A 324 -20.03 -18.73 2.44
C ILE A 324 -19.54 -17.28 2.64
N MET A 325 -20.33 -16.43 3.30
CA MET A 325 -19.92 -15.06 3.60
C MET A 325 -18.79 -14.99 4.61
N GLU A 326 -18.79 -15.87 5.61
CA GLU A 326 -17.71 -15.94 6.58
C GLU A 326 -16.39 -16.35 5.91
N VAL A 327 -16.41 -17.30 4.98
CA VAL A 327 -15.24 -17.65 4.14
C VAL A 327 -14.81 -16.45 3.31
N ARG A 328 -15.75 -15.76 2.64
CA ARG A 328 -15.47 -14.56 1.83
C ARG A 328 -14.85 -13.43 2.67
N MET A 329 -15.39 -13.20 3.86
CA MET A 329 -14.87 -12.22 4.81
C MET A 329 -13.50 -12.65 5.35
N TRP A 330 -13.30 -13.93 5.69
CA TRP A 330 -12.01 -14.47 6.12
C TRP A 330 -10.94 -14.23 5.06
N ALA A 331 -11.23 -14.51 3.80
CA ALA A 331 -10.31 -14.24 2.69
C ALA A 331 -10.09 -12.73 2.50
N SER A 332 -11.16 -11.93 2.51
CA SER A 332 -11.10 -10.47 2.35
C SER A 332 -10.24 -9.79 3.42
N MET A 333 -10.30 -10.29 4.67
CA MET A 333 -9.48 -9.81 5.78
C MET A 333 -7.99 -10.11 5.60
N ARG A 334 -7.59 -11.02 4.70
CA ARG A 334 -6.19 -11.36 4.38
C ARG A 334 -5.74 -10.84 3.02
N SER A 335 -6.62 -10.14 2.32
CA SER A 335 -6.37 -9.54 1.02
C SER A 335 -6.52 -8.01 1.08
N GLN A 336 -6.21 -7.35 -0.02
CA GLN A 336 -6.25 -5.88 -0.14
C GLN A 336 -7.66 -5.36 -0.47
N THR A 337 -8.59 -5.50 0.49
CA THR A 337 -10.02 -5.17 0.32
C THR A 337 -10.46 -3.98 1.17
N VAL A 338 -11.53 -3.28 0.75
CA VAL A 338 -12.15 -2.20 1.54
C VAL A 338 -12.69 -2.74 2.87
N ALA A 339 -13.21 -3.98 2.89
CA ALA A 339 -13.71 -4.62 4.10
C ALA A 339 -12.65 -4.70 5.19
N ARG A 340 -11.40 -5.05 4.84
CA ARG A 340 -10.28 -5.05 5.81
C ARG A 340 -10.08 -3.67 6.44
N THR A 341 -10.16 -2.62 5.63
CA THR A 341 -9.99 -1.24 6.10
C THR A 341 -11.14 -0.79 6.98
N VAL A 342 -12.38 -1.12 6.63
CA VAL A 342 -13.56 -0.86 7.46
C VAL A 342 -13.40 -1.56 8.81
N VAL A 343 -13.07 -2.86 8.83
CA VAL A 343 -12.86 -3.61 10.08
C VAL A 343 -11.72 -3.04 10.91
N GLY A 344 -10.64 -2.60 10.25
CA GLY A 344 -9.50 -1.95 10.91
C GLY A 344 -9.88 -0.62 11.58
N ALA A 345 -10.63 0.24 10.89
CA ALA A 345 -11.14 1.49 11.46
C ALA A 345 -12.11 1.23 12.63
N MET A 346 -12.97 0.22 12.51
CA MET A 346 -13.92 -0.16 13.57
C MET A 346 -13.24 -0.59 14.87
N GLN A 347 -11.97 -1.05 14.84
CA GLN A 347 -11.25 -1.43 16.05
C GLN A 347 -11.13 -0.27 17.04
N TYR A 348 -10.95 0.97 16.56
CA TYR A 348 -10.88 2.12 17.47
C TYR A 348 -12.23 2.46 18.08
N GLN A 349 -13.31 2.32 17.32
CA GLN A 349 -14.66 2.50 17.84
C GLN A 349 -15.00 1.46 18.92
N GLU A 350 -14.60 0.20 18.71
CA GLU A 350 -14.73 -0.86 19.71
C GLU A 350 -13.97 -0.52 21.00
N VAL A 351 -12.74 0.00 20.91
CA VAL A 351 -11.99 0.44 22.10
C VAL A 351 -12.75 1.54 22.84
N VAL A 352 -13.24 2.56 22.14
CA VAL A 352 -13.98 3.67 22.76
C VAL A 352 -15.31 3.19 23.36
N ALA A 353 -16.02 2.29 22.68
CA ALA A 353 -17.28 1.72 23.15
C ALA A 353 -17.11 0.84 24.42
N MET A 354 -15.91 0.30 24.65
CA MET A 354 -15.57 -0.45 25.86
C MET A 354 -15.26 0.45 27.06
N LEU A 355 -15.09 1.76 26.87
CA LEU A 355 -14.74 2.65 27.97
C LEU A 355 -15.89 2.77 28.98
N PRO A 356 -15.63 2.66 30.29
CA PRO A 356 -16.66 2.78 31.32
C PRO A 356 -17.44 4.09 31.22
N SER A 357 -16.77 5.19 30.87
CA SER A 357 -17.39 6.51 30.70
C SER A 357 -18.39 6.56 29.54
N VAL A 358 -18.16 5.79 28.47
CA VAL A 358 -19.08 5.66 27.33
C VAL A 358 -20.24 4.72 27.66
N GLN A 359 -19.96 3.59 28.30
CA GLN A 359 -21.00 2.62 28.69
C GLN A 359 -21.96 3.14 29.75
N SER A 360 -21.47 3.99 30.67
CA SER A 360 -22.28 4.59 31.73
C SER A 360 -22.97 5.89 31.34
N ALA A 361 -22.74 6.39 30.11
CA ALA A 361 -23.43 7.57 29.60
C ALA A 361 -24.94 7.29 29.43
N GLU A 362 -25.78 8.32 29.58
CA GLU A 362 -27.23 8.22 29.38
C GLU A 362 -27.60 7.65 27.99
N ASN A 363 -26.79 7.95 26.98
CA ASN A 363 -26.91 7.39 25.65
C ASN A 363 -25.52 6.98 25.13
N PRO A 364 -25.12 5.71 25.31
CA PRO A 364 -23.80 5.23 24.90
C PRO A 364 -23.52 5.42 23.41
N GLY A 365 -24.54 5.33 22.55
CA GLY A 365 -24.40 5.57 21.12
C GLY A 365 -24.02 7.01 20.80
N LYS A 366 -24.71 7.99 21.39
CA LYS A 366 -24.35 9.42 21.22
C LYS A 366 -22.99 9.76 21.84
N ALA A 367 -22.65 9.14 22.96
CA ALA A 367 -21.33 9.28 23.58
C ALA A 367 -20.23 8.79 22.63
N LEU A 368 -20.43 7.64 21.98
CA LEU A 368 -19.51 7.11 20.98
C LEU A 368 -19.40 8.05 19.76
N GLU A 369 -20.54 8.50 19.21
CA GLU A 369 -20.59 9.43 18.06
C GLU A 369 -19.84 10.74 18.35
N SER A 370 -19.77 11.18 19.61
CA SER A 370 -19.02 12.39 19.99
C SER A 370 -17.49 12.20 19.99
N CYS A 371 -17.02 10.94 20.06
CA CYS A 371 -15.60 10.60 20.12
C CYS A 371 -15.05 10.12 18.78
N VAL A 372 -15.82 9.36 18.01
CA VAL A 372 -15.28 8.72 16.80
C VAL A 372 -16.36 8.43 15.77
N GLU A 373 -16.00 8.63 14.50
CA GLU A 373 -16.83 8.24 13.36
C GLU A 373 -15.98 7.67 12.22
N LEU A 374 -16.55 6.75 11.45
CA LEU A 374 -16.01 6.27 10.18
C LEU A 374 -16.89 6.76 9.03
N VAL A 375 -16.25 7.36 8.03
CA VAL A 375 -16.87 7.74 6.77
C VAL A 375 -16.27 6.91 5.62
N LEU A 376 -17.08 6.03 5.02
CA LEU A 376 -16.74 5.39 3.75
C LEU A 376 -17.20 6.31 2.62
N ALA A 377 -16.26 6.91 1.89
CA ALA A 377 -16.53 7.79 0.77
C ALA A 377 -16.44 7.01 -0.54
N HIS A 378 -17.58 6.51 -1.04
CA HIS A 378 -17.65 5.59 -2.17
C HIS A 378 -18.21 6.26 -3.43
N GLN A 379 -17.34 6.64 -4.36
CA GLN A 379 -17.73 7.47 -5.52
C GLN A 379 -18.74 6.81 -6.46
N THR A 380 -18.62 5.49 -6.67
CA THR A 380 -19.46 4.75 -7.63
C THR A 380 -20.73 4.16 -7.02
N TYR A 381 -20.97 4.39 -5.72
CA TYR A 381 -22.12 3.79 -5.03
C TYR A 381 -23.43 4.34 -5.60
N GLY A 382 -24.36 3.46 -5.96
CA GLY A 382 -25.65 3.86 -6.52
C GLY A 382 -25.57 4.46 -7.93
N SER A 383 -24.42 4.35 -8.60
CA SER A 383 -24.22 4.77 -9.99
C SER A 383 -24.54 3.62 -10.96
N LYS A 384 -25.10 3.93 -12.14
CA LYS A 384 -25.31 2.97 -13.23
C LYS A 384 -24.01 2.35 -13.74
N ALA A 385 -22.88 3.04 -13.56
CA ALA A 385 -21.54 2.56 -13.94
C ALA A 385 -20.84 1.78 -12.82
N GLY A 386 -21.41 1.75 -11.61
CA GLY A 386 -20.87 1.00 -10.47
C GLY A 386 -21.16 -0.49 -10.56
N THR A 387 -20.47 -1.28 -9.72
CA THR A 387 -20.66 -2.74 -9.67
C THR A 387 -21.73 -3.09 -8.62
N PRO A 388 -22.87 -3.71 -8.96
CA PRO A 388 -23.94 -4.00 -7.99
C PRO A 388 -23.48 -4.85 -6.80
N ALA A 389 -22.53 -5.77 -7.01
CA ALA A 389 -21.94 -6.60 -5.96
C ALA A 389 -21.12 -5.80 -4.92
N ASN A 390 -20.51 -4.68 -5.33
CA ASN A 390 -19.83 -3.77 -4.40
C ASN A 390 -20.86 -3.02 -3.55
N ASP A 391 -21.94 -2.53 -4.14
CA ASP A 391 -23.03 -1.83 -3.41
C ASP A 391 -23.72 -2.77 -2.40
N GLU A 392 -23.89 -4.05 -2.74
CA GLU A 392 -24.35 -5.09 -1.82
C GLU A 392 -23.36 -5.32 -0.67
N SER A 393 -22.06 -5.41 -0.97
CA SER A 393 -21.01 -5.58 0.04
C SER A 393 -20.93 -4.37 0.99
N VAL A 394 -21.13 -3.15 0.49
CA VAL A 394 -21.22 -1.93 1.31
C VAL A 394 -22.43 -1.99 2.24
N ARG A 395 -23.60 -2.39 1.74
CA ARG A 395 -24.82 -2.57 2.56
C ARG A 395 -24.62 -3.63 3.65
N TYR A 396 -23.99 -4.75 3.32
CA TYR A 396 -23.63 -5.77 4.30
C TYR A 396 -22.72 -5.23 5.43
N LEU A 397 -21.68 -4.47 5.08
CA LEU A 397 -20.80 -3.85 6.09
C LEU A 397 -21.54 -2.82 6.97
N LEU A 398 -22.40 -1.99 6.36
CA LEU A 398 -23.26 -1.04 7.09
C LEU A 398 -24.20 -1.77 8.07
N ALA A 399 -24.80 -2.88 7.66
CA ALA A 399 -25.68 -3.69 8.51
C ALA A 399 -24.91 -4.39 9.64
N LYS A 400 -23.71 -4.90 9.36
CA LYS A 400 -22.84 -5.59 10.32
C LYS A 400 -22.37 -4.66 11.44
N TYR A 401 -21.99 -3.43 11.10
CA TYR A 401 -21.49 -2.42 12.05
C TYR A 401 -22.53 -1.35 12.42
N ARG A 402 -23.83 -1.66 12.29
CA ARG A 402 -24.96 -0.73 12.56
C ARG A 402 -25.03 -0.17 13.99
N HIS A 403 -24.34 -0.81 14.94
CA HIS A 403 -24.27 -0.39 16.34
C HIS A 403 -23.12 0.60 16.60
N LEU A 404 -22.23 0.79 15.62
CA LEU A 404 -21.10 1.71 15.63
C LEU A 404 -21.41 2.92 14.73
N CYS A 405 -20.53 3.93 14.78
CA CYS A 405 -20.67 5.19 14.07
C CYS A 405 -20.12 5.04 12.65
N PHE A 406 -20.89 4.41 11.77
CA PHE A 406 -20.51 4.13 10.40
C PHE A 406 -21.41 4.86 9.38
N PHE A 407 -20.79 5.74 8.60
CA PHE A 407 -21.45 6.57 7.59
C PHE A 407 -20.94 6.26 6.18
N LEU A 408 -21.84 6.40 5.20
CA LEU A 408 -21.57 6.32 3.79
C LEU A 408 -21.70 7.72 3.17
N VAL A 409 -20.70 8.13 2.39
CA VAL A 409 -20.74 9.36 1.60
C VAL A 409 -20.55 9.00 0.14
N PHE A 410 -21.40 9.53 -0.73
CA PHE A 410 -21.26 9.37 -2.17
C PHE A 410 -21.65 10.64 -2.91
N ASP A 411 -21.16 10.77 -4.13
CA ASP A 411 -21.47 11.91 -4.99
C ASP A 411 -22.68 11.57 -5.88
N PHE A 412 -23.73 12.37 -5.79
CA PHE A 412 -24.97 12.18 -6.53
C PHE A 412 -24.96 12.99 -7.82
N ASP A 413 -25.25 12.31 -8.94
CA ASP A 413 -25.43 12.90 -10.27
C ASP A 413 -26.66 12.23 -10.89
N ALA A 414 -27.75 12.99 -11.04
CA ALA A 414 -29.06 12.47 -11.44
C ALA A 414 -29.03 11.69 -12.78
N ASP A 415 -28.15 12.07 -13.71
CA ASP A 415 -28.04 11.40 -15.03
C ASP A 415 -27.38 10.02 -14.90
N LYS A 416 -26.42 9.89 -13.97
CA LYS A 416 -25.60 8.69 -13.76
C LYS A 416 -26.11 7.78 -12.65
N SER A 417 -26.85 8.30 -11.69
CA SER A 417 -27.40 7.55 -10.56
C SER A 417 -28.57 6.65 -10.98
N ARG A 418 -28.78 5.56 -10.24
CA ARG A 418 -29.91 4.67 -10.45
C ARG A 418 -31.24 5.30 -9.96
N PRO A 419 -32.41 4.88 -10.52
CA PRO A 419 -33.70 5.53 -10.24
C PRO A 419 -34.13 5.52 -8.76
N ASP A 420 -33.78 4.47 -8.01
CA ASP A 420 -33.98 4.31 -6.58
C ASP A 420 -33.31 5.44 -5.78
N ILE A 421 -32.03 5.69 -6.04
CA ILE A 421 -31.25 6.76 -5.38
C ILE A 421 -31.79 8.14 -5.77
N VAL A 422 -32.12 8.36 -7.06
CA VAL A 422 -32.70 9.62 -7.53
C VAL A 422 -34.00 9.93 -6.79
N THR A 423 -34.85 8.92 -6.62
CA THR A 423 -36.12 9.05 -5.89
C THR A 423 -35.87 9.36 -4.41
N ALA A 424 -34.96 8.64 -3.76
CA ALA A 424 -34.64 8.83 -2.35
C ALA A 424 -34.06 10.23 -2.06
N VAL A 425 -33.13 10.72 -2.90
CA VAL A 425 -32.52 12.05 -2.75
C VAL A 425 -33.55 13.16 -2.94
N ASN A 426 -34.39 13.08 -3.98
CA ASN A 426 -35.41 14.09 -4.23
C ASN A 426 -36.50 14.10 -3.14
N ASN A 427 -36.89 12.92 -2.63
CA ASN A 427 -37.84 12.84 -1.52
C ASN A 427 -37.27 13.48 -0.25
N PHE A 428 -36.01 13.18 0.09
CA PHE A 428 -35.34 13.81 1.24
C PHE A 428 -35.29 15.33 1.11
N VAL A 429 -34.95 15.85 -0.07
CA VAL A 429 -34.85 17.30 -0.31
C VAL A 429 -36.22 17.98 -0.25
N ARG A 430 -37.25 17.33 -0.79
CA ARG A 430 -38.64 17.79 -0.68
C ARG A 430 -39.10 17.85 0.77
N GLU A 431 -38.87 16.79 1.54
CA GLU A 431 -39.32 16.71 2.93
C GLU A 431 -38.56 17.67 3.85
N LYS A 432 -37.22 17.70 3.74
CA LYS A 432 -36.36 18.47 4.64
C LYS A 432 -36.27 19.95 4.29
N TYR A 433 -36.07 20.27 3.01
CA TYR A 433 -35.85 21.66 2.57
C TYR A 433 -37.08 22.28 1.90
N ARG A 434 -38.20 21.54 1.77
CA ARG A 434 -39.44 22.01 1.09
C ARG A 434 -39.16 22.50 -0.34
N PHE A 435 -38.27 21.80 -1.04
CA PHE A 435 -37.84 22.14 -2.38
C PHE A 435 -38.29 21.08 -3.38
N ASP A 436 -39.22 21.45 -4.27
CA ASP A 436 -39.89 20.51 -5.18
C ASP A 436 -39.19 20.28 -6.51
N ARG A 437 -38.15 21.08 -6.85
CA ARG A 437 -37.43 20.90 -8.11
C ARG A 437 -36.44 19.74 -7.99
N PRO A 438 -36.26 18.95 -9.06
CA PRO A 438 -35.31 17.84 -9.04
C PRO A 438 -33.88 18.35 -8.87
N VAL A 439 -33.15 17.70 -7.98
CA VAL A 439 -31.74 17.99 -7.74
C VAL A 439 -30.90 17.33 -8.82
N ARG A 440 -30.01 18.09 -9.46
CA ARG A 440 -29.10 17.56 -10.48
C ARG A 440 -27.84 16.94 -9.88
N HIS A 441 -27.19 17.67 -8.98
CA HIS A 441 -25.95 17.24 -8.33
C HIS A 441 -26.05 17.44 -6.81
N ALA A 442 -25.52 16.51 -6.02
CA ALA A 442 -25.46 16.66 -4.57
C ALA A 442 -24.32 15.86 -3.93
N SER A 443 -23.91 16.24 -2.73
CA SER A 443 -23.17 15.34 -1.83
C SER A 443 -24.17 14.74 -0.86
N VAL A 444 -24.16 13.41 -0.73
CA VAL A 444 -25.12 12.69 0.09
C VAL A 444 -24.39 12.01 1.24
N LEU A 445 -24.92 12.20 2.46
CA LEU A 445 -24.54 11.46 3.66
C LEU A 445 -25.65 10.46 3.98
N ALA A 446 -25.27 9.21 4.17
CA ALA A 446 -26.18 8.12 4.49
C ALA A 446 -25.65 7.24 5.63
N ARG A 447 -26.54 6.47 6.25
CA ARG A 447 -26.22 5.44 7.24
C ARG A 447 -27.14 4.24 7.11
N PHE A 448 -26.92 3.22 7.92
CA PHE A 448 -27.86 2.11 8.05
C PHE A 448 -29.14 2.50 8.80
N ARG A 449 -30.30 2.14 8.26
CA ARG A 449 -31.62 2.33 8.88
C ARG A 449 -31.87 1.26 9.95
N LYS A 450 -32.06 1.69 11.20
CA LYS A 450 -32.38 0.77 12.32
C LYS A 450 -33.72 0.07 12.06
N GLY A 451 -33.76 -1.26 12.17
CA GLY A 451 -34.98 -2.07 12.02
C GLY A 451 -35.36 -2.45 10.58
N ALA A 452 -34.59 -2.05 9.57
CA ALA A 452 -34.84 -2.38 8.16
C ALA A 452 -34.37 -3.80 7.74
N TYR A 453 -33.92 -4.61 8.70
CA TYR A 453 -33.21 -5.87 8.48
C TYR A 453 -33.54 -6.84 9.61
N LYS A 454 -33.88 -8.08 9.26
CA LYS A 454 -33.97 -9.22 10.18
C LYS A 454 -32.63 -9.95 10.14
N GLU A 455 -32.11 -10.40 11.29
CA GLU A 455 -30.76 -10.98 11.37
C GLU A 455 -30.55 -12.22 10.47
N ASP A 456 -31.64 -12.91 10.13
CA ASP A 456 -31.64 -14.11 9.27
C ASP A 456 -31.63 -13.81 7.76
N ASP A 457 -31.94 -12.60 7.31
CA ASP A 457 -31.96 -12.24 5.89
C ASP A 457 -30.53 -11.94 5.41
N PHE A 458 -29.98 -12.73 4.50
CA PHE A 458 -28.59 -12.54 4.06
C PHE A 458 -28.39 -11.34 3.11
N GLU A 459 -29.43 -11.00 2.34
CA GLU A 459 -29.43 -9.87 1.41
C GLU A 459 -30.00 -8.62 2.08
N VAL A 460 -29.15 -7.63 2.32
CA VAL A 460 -29.56 -6.35 2.91
C VAL A 460 -30.22 -5.49 1.82
N PRO A 461 -31.52 -5.15 1.86
CA PRO A 461 -32.18 -4.39 0.78
C PRO A 461 -31.65 -2.96 0.66
N GLU A 462 -31.85 -2.33 -0.50
CA GLU A 462 -31.42 -0.93 -0.73
C GLU A 462 -32.15 0.07 0.17
N SER A 463 -33.40 -0.23 0.53
CA SER A 463 -34.19 0.55 1.49
C SER A 463 -33.62 0.57 2.92
N ALA A 464 -32.63 -0.29 3.21
CA ALA A 464 -31.91 -0.29 4.48
C ALA A 464 -30.89 0.85 4.59
N VAL A 465 -30.63 1.60 3.53
CA VAL A 465 -29.79 2.81 3.57
C VAL A 465 -30.68 4.04 3.78
N GLU A 466 -30.47 4.72 4.90
CA GLU A 466 -31.15 5.96 5.27
C GLU A 466 -30.28 7.16 4.91
N ILE A 467 -30.83 8.09 4.11
CA ILE A 467 -30.19 9.38 3.81
C ILE A 467 -30.37 10.33 5.00
N LEU A 468 -29.26 10.90 5.48
CA LEU A 468 -29.22 11.81 6.65
C LEU A 468 -29.09 13.28 6.25
N GLU A 469 -28.31 13.56 5.21
CA GLU A 469 -28.05 14.91 4.72
C GLU A 469 -27.84 14.89 3.22
N VAL A 470 -28.40 15.88 2.52
CA VAL A 470 -28.18 16.11 1.10
C VAL A 470 -27.74 17.55 0.94
N LEU A 471 -26.54 17.76 0.43
CA LEU A 471 -26.02 19.08 0.09
C LEU A 471 -26.15 19.30 -1.43
N PRO A 472 -27.25 19.91 -1.91
CA PRO A 472 -27.46 20.13 -3.34
C PRO A 472 -26.46 21.13 -3.90
N ARG A 473 -26.10 20.96 -5.18
CA ARG A 473 -25.16 21.81 -5.91
C ARG A 473 -25.67 22.12 -7.31
N CYS A 474 -25.34 23.32 -7.80
CA CYS A 474 -25.67 23.74 -9.15
C CYS A 474 -24.79 23.04 -10.21
N PHE A 475 -23.57 22.68 -9.85
CA PHE A 475 -22.58 22.10 -10.75
C PHE A 475 -22.06 20.76 -10.24
N ALA A 476 -21.65 19.90 -11.17
CA ALA A 476 -20.84 18.72 -10.87
C ALA A 476 -19.54 19.16 -10.18
N LEU A 477 -18.92 18.25 -9.43
CA LEU A 477 -17.60 18.51 -8.88
C LEU A 477 -16.57 18.51 -10.02
N LEU A 478 -16.13 19.72 -10.39
CA LEU A 478 -15.16 20.00 -11.45
C LEU A 478 -13.97 20.75 -10.85
N VAL A 479 -12.77 20.50 -11.39
CA VAL A 479 -11.58 21.31 -11.10
C VAL A 479 -11.02 21.85 -12.41
N GLY A 480 -11.08 23.17 -12.60
CA GLY A 480 -10.56 23.83 -13.79
C GLY A 480 -11.57 23.89 -14.95
N THR A 481 -11.10 23.63 -16.17
CA THR A 481 -11.89 23.75 -17.41
C THR A 481 -12.91 22.62 -17.59
N PRO A 482 -13.96 22.81 -18.42
CA PRO A 482 -14.95 21.77 -18.70
C PRO A 482 -14.29 20.48 -19.23
N GLY A 483 -14.51 19.36 -18.54
CA GLY A 483 -13.92 18.04 -18.87
C GLY A 483 -13.05 17.43 -17.75
N PHE A 484 -12.53 18.25 -16.84
CA PHE A 484 -11.74 17.78 -15.69
C PHE A 484 -12.64 17.50 -14.48
N MET A 485 -13.31 16.34 -14.48
CA MET A 485 -14.12 15.91 -13.34
C MET A 485 -13.23 15.55 -12.15
N THR A 486 -13.65 15.89 -10.92
CA THR A 486 -13.01 15.34 -9.71
C THR A 486 -13.30 13.85 -9.65
N GLN A 487 -12.29 13.03 -9.93
CA GLN A 487 -12.40 11.58 -9.88
C GLN A 487 -11.26 11.01 -9.04
N GLY A 488 -11.55 9.90 -8.35
CA GLY A 488 -10.58 9.16 -7.57
C GLY A 488 -10.45 9.65 -6.13
N LYS A 489 -9.34 9.26 -5.50
CA LYS A 489 -9.09 9.38 -4.07
C LYS A 489 -9.27 10.81 -3.54
N ALA A 490 -8.66 11.81 -4.19
CA ALA A 490 -8.80 13.23 -3.83
C ALA A 490 -10.27 13.71 -3.76
N GLY A 491 -11.08 13.32 -4.75
CA GLY A 491 -12.50 13.71 -4.81
C GLY A 491 -13.31 13.13 -3.66
N ASN A 492 -13.04 11.87 -3.30
CA ASN A 492 -13.67 11.20 -2.17
C ASN A 492 -13.25 11.79 -0.82
N GLN A 493 -11.97 12.12 -0.63
CA GLN A 493 -11.50 12.79 0.58
C GLN A 493 -12.19 14.15 0.76
N LEU A 494 -12.29 14.95 -0.31
CA LEU A 494 -13.00 16.24 -0.30
C LEU A 494 -14.50 16.09 -0.04
N GLY A 495 -15.13 15.07 -0.63
CA GLY A 495 -16.53 14.75 -0.40
C GLY A 495 -16.81 14.38 1.06
N ALA A 496 -15.94 13.56 1.65
CA ALA A 496 -16.02 13.17 3.05
C ALA A 496 -15.80 14.33 4.02
N LEU A 497 -14.82 15.19 3.73
CA LEU A 497 -14.42 16.32 4.58
C LEU A 497 -15.59 17.26 4.90
N ARG A 498 -16.57 17.37 3.99
CA ARG A 498 -17.79 18.20 4.19
C ARG A 498 -18.68 17.71 5.32
N PHE A 499 -18.62 16.43 5.63
CA PHE A 499 -19.44 15.79 6.66
C PHE A 499 -18.63 15.37 7.89
N SER A 500 -17.30 15.50 7.85
CA SER A 500 -16.42 15.14 8.95
C SER A 500 -16.60 16.11 10.13
N ARG A 501 -16.78 15.56 11.33
CA ARG A 501 -16.98 16.34 12.58
C ARG A 501 -15.81 16.29 13.55
N GLY A 502 -14.88 15.37 13.33
CA GLY A 502 -13.74 15.14 14.20
C GLY A 502 -12.77 16.32 14.24
N HIS A 503 -12.35 16.70 15.45
CA HIS A 503 -11.20 17.59 15.70
C HIS A 503 -9.94 17.10 14.99
N PHE A 504 -9.76 15.78 14.89
CA PHE A 504 -8.69 15.15 14.11
C PHE A 504 -9.28 14.29 13.00
N LEU A 505 -8.52 14.15 11.93
CA LEU A 505 -8.86 13.35 10.76
C LEU A 505 -7.80 12.29 10.52
N GLN A 506 -8.22 11.12 10.04
CA GLN A 506 -7.33 10.12 9.45
C GLN A 506 -7.85 9.76 8.06
N MET A 507 -6.99 9.86 7.06
CA MET A 507 -7.26 9.32 5.72
C MET A 507 -6.69 7.91 5.64
N MET A 508 -7.52 6.94 5.29
CA MET A 508 -7.15 5.53 5.23
C MET A 508 -7.35 5.00 3.81
N ASP A 509 -6.27 4.56 3.16
CA ASP A 509 -6.39 3.87 1.88
C ASP A 509 -7.24 2.59 2.02
N ALA A 510 -7.99 2.25 0.98
CA ALA A 510 -8.89 1.08 0.89
C ALA A 510 -8.20 -0.31 0.91
N ASN A 511 -6.97 -0.38 1.42
CA ASN A 511 -6.21 -1.62 1.67
C ASN A 511 -5.41 -1.56 2.98
N MET A 512 -5.79 -0.66 3.89
CA MET A 512 -5.23 -0.58 5.23
C MET A 512 -5.99 -1.47 6.21
N GLY A 513 -5.45 -1.63 7.41
CA GLY A 513 -6.10 -2.27 8.54
C GLY A 513 -5.49 -1.80 9.86
N ALA A 514 -6.07 -2.26 10.96
CA ALA A 514 -5.52 -2.11 12.29
C ALA A 514 -6.05 -3.26 13.15
N PHE A 515 -5.26 -3.71 14.11
CA PHE A 515 -5.73 -4.64 15.13
C PHE A 515 -6.05 -3.89 16.42
N LEU A 516 -6.88 -4.51 17.26
CA LEU A 516 -7.44 -3.87 18.46
C LEU A 516 -6.39 -3.27 19.39
N GLY A 517 -5.26 -3.95 19.58
CA GLY A 517 -4.16 -3.46 20.41
C GLY A 517 -3.65 -2.09 19.94
N GLU A 518 -3.27 -1.93 18.67
CA GLU A 518 -2.82 -0.64 18.13
C GLU A 518 -3.87 0.48 18.31
N ALA A 519 -5.15 0.14 18.15
CA ALA A 519 -6.24 1.08 18.34
C ALA A 519 -6.34 1.62 19.79
N THR A 520 -5.93 0.86 20.81
CA THR A 520 -5.90 1.33 22.20
C THR A 520 -4.93 2.49 22.44
N LYS A 521 -3.91 2.64 21.58
CA LYS A 521 -2.91 3.70 21.69
C LYS A 521 -3.40 5.03 21.09
N VAL A 522 -4.45 5.02 20.27
CA VAL A 522 -4.95 6.21 19.54
C VAL A 522 -5.25 7.41 20.46
N PRO A 523 -5.94 7.27 21.61
CA PRO A 523 -6.24 8.42 22.47
C PRO A 523 -4.99 9.14 22.98
N PHE A 524 -3.93 8.39 23.30
CA PHE A 524 -2.64 8.96 23.73
C PHE A 524 -1.94 9.72 22.61
N ILE A 525 -2.10 9.25 21.37
CA ILE A 525 -1.53 9.88 20.17
C ILE A 525 -2.25 11.16 19.81
N LEU A 526 -3.59 11.17 19.86
CA LEU A 526 -4.37 12.38 19.59
C LEU A 526 -3.99 13.52 20.53
N ARG A 527 -3.62 13.21 21.79
CA ARG A 527 -3.12 14.20 22.74
C ARG A 527 -1.75 14.77 22.41
N ARG A 528 -0.95 14.13 21.55
CA ARG A 528 0.34 14.70 21.11
C ARG A 528 0.18 15.90 20.18
N PHE A 529 -0.97 16.03 19.53
CA PHE A 529 -1.33 17.25 18.80
C PHE A 529 -1.55 18.42 19.75
N GLN A 530 -2.12 18.19 20.94
CA GLN A 530 -2.41 19.21 21.95
C GLN A 530 -1.84 18.82 23.31
N PRO A 531 -0.53 19.01 23.54
CA PRO A 531 0.07 18.80 24.86
C PRO A 531 -0.60 19.68 25.93
N HIS A 532 -0.66 19.19 27.16
CA HIS A 532 -1.42 19.87 28.24
C HIS A 532 -0.86 21.23 28.67
N TRP A 533 0.40 21.56 28.37
CA TRP A 533 1.01 22.86 28.68
C TRP A 533 0.89 23.88 27.54
N THR A 534 0.35 23.49 26.38
CA THR A 534 0.07 24.41 25.28
C THR A 534 -1.38 24.86 25.36
N ASP A 535 -1.64 26.13 25.04
CA ASP A 535 -3.02 26.63 24.90
C ASP A 535 -3.77 25.75 23.89
N ARG A 536 -5.04 25.45 24.18
CA ARG A 536 -5.93 24.65 23.30
C ARG A 536 -6.08 25.27 21.90
N THR A 537 -5.70 26.54 21.74
CA THR A 537 -5.63 27.26 20.46
C THR A 537 -4.40 26.92 19.61
N THR A 538 -3.36 26.31 20.19
CA THR A 538 -2.06 26.03 19.55
C THR A 538 -1.76 24.54 19.44
N VAL A 539 -1.96 23.98 18.24
CA VAL A 539 -1.64 22.57 17.94
C VAL A 539 -0.14 22.44 17.65
N ARG A 540 0.53 21.46 18.25
CA ARG A 540 1.98 21.27 18.17
C ARG A 540 2.47 20.79 16.79
N ALA A 541 1.60 20.12 16.05
CA ALA A 541 1.84 19.66 14.70
C ALA A 541 0.49 19.63 13.97
N ARG A 542 0.47 19.94 12.66
CA ARG A 542 -0.76 19.78 11.87
C ARG A 542 -0.92 18.36 11.35
N ILE A 543 0.19 17.65 11.21
CA ILE A 543 0.24 16.28 10.70
C ILE A 543 1.21 15.49 11.58
N ILE A 544 0.78 14.31 12.02
CA ILE A 544 1.65 13.33 12.68
C ILE A 544 1.53 12.02 11.91
N GLY A 545 2.64 11.55 11.37
CA GLY A 545 2.74 10.25 10.73
C GLY A 545 3.21 9.14 11.65
N PHE A 546 2.95 7.93 11.20
CA PHE A 546 3.26 6.69 11.92
C PHE A 546 3.86 5.66 10.97
N ARG A 547 4.44 4.61 11.54
CA ARG A 547 4.96 3.49 10.78
C ARG A 547 3.84 2.57 10.30
N GLU A 548 4.16 1.74 9.32
CA GLU A 548 3.25 0.76 8.74
C GLU A 548 3.75 -0.67 8.97
N PHE A 549 2.81 -1.60 9.08
CA PHE A 549 3.05 -3.04 9.07
C PHE A 549 2.51 -3.62 7.75
N ILE A 550 3.39 -4.20 6.93
CA ILE A 550 3.02 -4.65 5.59
C ILE A 550 2.57 -6.10 5.63
N PHE A 551 1.26 -6.34 5.66
CA PHE A 551 0.72 -7.70 5.82
C PHE A 551 0.89 -8.59 4.59
N THR A 552 1.22 -8.01 3.44
CA THR A 552 1.50 -8.74 2.19
C THR A 552 2.96 -9.19 2.09
N GLU A 553 3.79 -8.93 3.11
CA GLU A 553 5.20 -9.37 3.16
C GLU A 553 5.33 -10.89 2.93
N SER A 554 4.42 -11.67 3.54
CA SER A 554 4.44 -13.13 3.46
C SER A 554 3.98 -13.70 2.12
N HIS A 555 3.41 -12.88 1.22
CA HIS A 555 2.82 -13.36 -0.03
C HIS A 555 3.88 -13.80 -1.07
N GLY A 556 5.15 -13.44 -0.90
CA GLY A 556 6.26 -13.84 -1.76
C GLY A 556 7.43 -12.87 -1.71
N ALA A 557 8.51 -13.16 -2.45
CA ALA A 557 9.74 -12.38 -2.48
C ALA A 557 9.51 -10.94 -2.95
N VAL A 558 8.65 -10.73 -3.96
CA VAL A 558 8.26 -9.38 -4.40
C VAL A 558 7.57 -8.62 -3.27
N GLY A 559 6.62 -9.28 -2.58
CA GLY A 559 5.94 -8.71 -1.40
C GLY A 559 6.92 -8.35 -0.27
N SER A 560 7.91 -9.20 -0.02
CA SER A 560 8.94 -8.96 1.00
C SER A 560 9.88 -7.80 0.67
N VAL A 561 10.29 -7.66 -0.60
CA VAL A 561 11.11 -6.52 -1.04
C VAL A 561 10.30 -5.21 -0.95
N MET A 562 9.03 -5.23 -1.37
CA MET A 562 8.13 -4.07 -1.24
C MET A 562 7.89 -3.70 0.22
N ALA A 563 7.71 -4.70 1.09
CA ALA A 563 7.56 -4.49 2.53
C ALA A 563 8.82 -3.88 3.15
N SER A 564 10.00 -4.39 2.78
CA SER A 564 11.30 -3.87 3.22
C SER A 564 11.52 -2.41 2.79
N ALA A 565 11.17 -2.07 1.54
CA ALA A 565 11.28 -0.72 1.02
C ALA A 565 10.36 0.24 1.78
N GLU A 566 9.10 -0.17 2.00
CA GLU A 566 8.12 0.65 2.72
C GLU A 566 8.47 0.79 4.20
N TRP A 567 8.95 -0.26 4.86
CA TRP A 567 9.37 -0.20 6.25
C TRP A 567 10.54 0.77 6.42
N SER A 568 11.56 0.67 5.56
CA SER A 568 12.71 1.61 5.58
C SER A 568 12.28 3.06 5.32
N PHE A 569 11.36 3.27 4.37
CA PHE A 569 10.81 4.59 4.11
C PHE A 569 9.99 5.11 5.29
N GLY A 570 9.05 4.30 5.78
CA GLY A 570 8.06 4.60 6.80
C GLY A 570 8.61 4.74 8.22
N THR A 571 9.86 4.36 8.48
CA THR A 571 10.53 4.53 9.78
C THR A 571 11.74 5.47 9.69
N ILE A 572 12.94 4.98 9.37
CA ILE A 572 14.19 5.76 9.45
C ILE A 572 14.18 6.98 8.52
N CYS A 573 13.66 6.84 7.30
CA CYS A 573 13.56 7.97 6.38
C CYS A 573 12.54 9.00 6.87
N GLN A 574 11.35 8.59 7.30
CA GLN A 574 10.37 9.51 7.89
C GLN A 574 10.89 10.22 9.15
N ARG A 575 11.63 9.52 10.03
CA ARG A 575 12.30 10.12 11.20
C ARG A 575 13.29 11.20 10.79
N PHE A 576 14.14 10.88 9.81
CA PHE A 576 15.14 11.82 9.29
C PHE A 576 14.48 13.06 8.67
N LEU A 577 13.48 12.85 7.80
CA LEU A 577 12.73 13.94 7.16
C LEU A 577 11.96 14.81 8.18
N ALA A 578 11.40 14.20 9.22
CA ALA A 578 10.73 14.93 10.30
C ALA A 578 11.72 15.78 11.10
N GLY A 579 12.93 15.26 11.36
CA GLY A 579 14.01 16.00 12.01
C GLY A 579 14.47 17.24 11.22
N LEU A 580 14.47 17.14 9.90
CA LEU A 580 14.79 18.25 8.99
C LEU A 580 13.62 19.21 8.74
N GLY A 581 12.42 18.94 9.25
CA GLY A 581 11.22 19.70 8.92
C GLY A 581 10.79 19.59 7.45
N ALA A 582 11.30 18.58 6.73
CA ALA A 582 11.06 18.32 5.31
C ALA A 582 10.08 17.15 5.07
N ARG A 583 9.45 16.64 6.14
CA ARG A 583 8.42 15.60 6.07
C ARG A 583 7.11 16.12 5.46
N MET A 584 6.61 15.43 4.44
CA MET A 584 5.32 15.71 3.82
C MET A 584 4.22 14.72 4.25
N HIS A 585 3.00 14.93 3.76
CA HIS A 585 1.91 13.98 3.90
C HIS A 585 1.91 13.01 2.72
N TYR A 586 1.95 11.71 2.99
CA TYR A 586 2.00 10.67 1.95
C TYR A 586 0.68 9.88 1.86
N GLY A 587 -0.43 10.51 2.28
CA GLY A 587 -1.79 9.96 2.21
C GLY A 587 -2.21 9.15 3.42
N HIS A 588 -1.32 8.32 3.95
CA HIS A 588 -1.55 7.46 5.11
C HIS A 588 -0.23 7.11 5.81
N PRO A 589 -0.23 6.57 7.04
CA PRO A 589 -1.33 6.42 8.00
C PRO A 589 -1.55 7.69 8.86
N ASP A 590 -1.12 8.86 8.38
CA ASP A 590 -1.09 10.10 9.14
C ASP A 590 -2.43 10.51 9.76
N PHE A 591 -2.33 11.11 10.95
CA PHE A 591 -3.40 11.89 11.54
C PHE A 591 -3.19 13.37 11.22
N LEU A 592 -4.28 14.09 11.02
CA LEU A 592 -4.29 15.49 10.64
C LEU A 592 -5.20 16.29 11.59
N ASP A 593 -4.86 17.56 11.79
CA ASP A 593 -5.74 18.54 12.43
C ASP A 593 -6.94 18.83 11.49
N GLY A 594 -8.14 18.41 11.93
CA GLY A 594 -9.36 18.51 11.15
C GLY A 594 -9.88 19.94 11.00
N PHE A 595 -9.71 20.77 12.03
CA PHE A 595 -10.08 22.18 11.95
C PHE A 595 -9.19 22.92 10.94
N TRP A 596 -7.88 22.64 10.97
CA TRP A 596 -6.93 23.16 9.99
C TRP A 596 -7.27 22.68 8.57
N ALA A 597 -7.50 21.38 8.38
CA ALA A 597 -7.78 20.79 7.07
C ALA A 597 -9.05 21.37 6.43
N SER A 598 -10.11 21.55 7.24
CA SER A 598 -11.41 22.08 6.78
C SER A 598 -11.34 23.56 6.38
N ASN A 599 -10.56 24.36 7.09
CA ASN A 599 -10.56 25.82 6.92
C ASN A 599 -9.40 26.37 6.06
N ARG A 600 -8.23 25.72 6.07
CA ARG A 600 -6.98 26.37 5.65
C ARG A 600 -6.24 25.74 4.49
N GLY A 601 -6.75 24.67 3.91
CA GLY A 601 -6.25 24.19 2.64
C GLY A 601 -6.16 22.68 2.56
N SER A 602 -7.34 22.05 2.50
CA SER A 602 -7.66 20.72 1.96
C SER A 602 -6.62 19.62 2.10
N LEU A 603 -7.07 18.44 2.53
CA LEU A 603 -6.29 17.21 2.64
C LEU A 603 -5.51 16.85 1.36
N SER A 604 -6.06 17.22 0.20
CA SER A 604 -5.48 16.92 -1.10
C SER A 604 -5.88 17.93 -2.18
N LYS A 605 -5.17 17.91 -3.31
CA LYS A 605 -5.53 18.66 -4.52
C LYS A 605 -6.19 17.76 -5.56
N ALA A 606 -7.50 17.91 -5.76
CA ALA A 606 -8.26 17.12 -6.72
C ALA A 606 -8.01 17.52 -8.18
N SER A 607 -6.87 17.15 -8.75
CA SER A 607 -6.63 17.24 -10.19
C SER A 607 -6.07 15.92 -10.72
N PRO A 608 -6.93 15.00 -11.21
CA PRO A 608 -6.50 13.65 -11.57
C PRO A 608 -5.52 13.59 -12.74
N ALA A 609 -5.51 14.61 -13.62
CA ALA A 609 -4.63 14.68 -14.78
C ALA A 609 -3.29 15.38 -14.50
N ILE A 610 -3.25 16.29 -13.52
CA ILE A 610 -2.09 17.16 -13.25
C ILE A 610 -1.39 16.76 -11.94
N ASN A 611 -2.16 16.52 -10.88
CA ASN A 611 -1.67 16.24 -9.53
C ASN A 611 -2.03 14.81 -9.11
N LEU A 612 -1.38 13.83 -9.73
CA LEU A 612 -1.56 12.41 -9.39
C LEU A 612 -1.06 12.06 -7.98
N SER A 613 -0.15 12.87 -7.42
CA SER A 613 0.29 12.81 -6.02
C SER A 613 -0.42 13.90 -5.22
N GLU A 614 -1.72 13.74 -5.02
CA GLU A 614 -2.59 14.78 -4.45
C GLU A 614 -2.32 15.08 -2.98
N ASP A 615 -1.89 14.07 -2.22
CA ASP A 615 -1.79 14.12 -0.75
C ASP A 615 -0.57 14.95 -0.29
N ILE A 616 0.51 14.98 -1.09
CA ILE A 616 1.76 15.70 -0.75
C ILE A 616 1.53 17.20 -0.54
N PHE A 617 0.50 17.74 -1.19
CA PHE A 617 0.16 19.15 -1.11
C PHE A 617 -0.36 19.57 0.28
N ALA A 618 -0.92 18.66 1.07
CA ALA A 618 -1.20 18.94 2.48
C ALA A 618 0.10 19.20 3.25
N GLY A 619 1.16 18.41 3.02
CA GLY A 619 2.49 18.65 3.58
C GLY A 619 3.09 19.98 3.14
N PHE A 620 2.96 20.32 1.86
CA PHE A 620 3.41 21.61 1.32
C PHE A 620 2.67 22.78 1.98
N ASN A 621 1.36 22.65 2.19
CA ASN A 621 0.55 23.65 2.88
C ASN A 621 1.00 23.89 4.31
N VAL A 622 1.33 22.82 5.05
CA VAL A 622 1.90 22.92 6.41
C VAL A 622 3.23 23.66 6.37
N ARG A 623 4.14 23.27 5.47
CA ARG A 623 5.48 23.88 5.39
C ARG A 623 5.44 25.35 4.96
N MET A 624 4.62 25.71 3.97
CA MET A 624 4.46 27.11 3.52
C MET A 624 4.00 28.06 4.63
N ARG A 625 3.34 27.53 5.67
CA ARG A 625 2.81 28.31 6.79
C ARG A 625 3.73 28.30 8.01
N GLY A 626 4.93 27.72 7.90
CA GLY A 626 5.85 27.56 9.04
C GLY A 626 5.32 26.61 10.12
N GLU A 627 4.37 25.73 9.78
CA GLU A 627 3.79 24.76 10.70
C GLU A 627 4.56 23.44 10.66
N ALA A 628 4.35 22.57 11.65
CA ALA A 628 5.12 21.33 11.80
C ALA A 628 4.37 20.09 11.30
N SER A 629 5.09 19.24 10.56
CA SER A 629 4.73 17.84 10.24
C SER A 629 5.71 16.92 10.97
N LYS A 630 5.22 16.05 11.85
CA LYS A 630 6.03 15.18 12.71
C LYS A 630 5.83 13.71 12.37
N HIS A 631 6.73 12.86 12.86
CA HIS A 631 6.64 11.42 12.74
C HIS A 631 6.88 10.76 14.09
N VAL A 632 6.14 9.70 14.41
CA VAL A 632 6.32 8.93 15.64
C VAL A 632 6.06 7.44 15.45
N ASP A 633 7.03 6.62 15.87
CA ASP A 633 6.96 5.14 15.86
C ASP A 633 6.17 4.58 17.04
N ALA A 634 4.98 5.12 17.30
CA ALA A 634 4.12 4.63 18.38
C ALA A 634 2.96 3.76 17.90
N LEU A 635 2.64 3.83 16.61
CA LEU A 635 1.52 3.15 15.97
C LEU A 635 2.04 2.39 14.76
N ALA A 636 1.55 1.17 14.53
CA ALA A 636 1.87 0.34 13.37
C ALA A 636 0.58 -0.04 12.63
N TRP A 637 0.16 0.79 11.68
CA TRP A 637 -1.07 0.52 10.91
C TRP A 637 -0.79 -0.53 9.86
N GLU A 638 -1.73 -1.43 9.62
CA GLU A 638 -1.54 -2.43 8.59
C GLU A 638 -1.74 -1.81 7.21
N LYS A 639 -0.91 -2.20 6.25
CA LYS A 639 -1.00 -1.75 4.85
C LYS A 639 -0.71 -2.91 3.90
N GLY A 640 -1.49 -3.01 2.82
CA GLY A 640 -1.21 -3.90 1.71
C GLY A 640 -0.31 -3.24 0.67
N ARG A 641 0.71 -3.96 0.20
CA ARG A 641 1.59 -3.54 -0.90
C ARG A 641 1.54 -4.55 -2.05
N GLU A 642 2.01 -4.12 -3.22
CA GLU A 642 2.03 -4.93 -4.44
C GLU A 642 2.83 -6.22 -4.24
N SER A 643 2.22 -7.36 -4.56
CA SER A 643 2.85 -8.68 -4.40
C SER A 643 3.24 -9.32 -5.74
N SER A 644 2.93 -8.69 -6.87
CA SER A 644 3.37 -9.12 -8.20
C SER A 644 4.34 -8.10 -8.80
N PHE A 645 5.26 -8.59 -9.64
CA PHE A 645 6.35 -7.77 -10.18
C PHE A 645 5.85 -6.62 -11.07
N ASN A 646 4.94 -6.92 -12.02
CA ASN A 646 4.39 -5.91 -12.91
C ASN A 646 3.60 -4.83 -12.14
N ALA A 647 2.82 -5.20 -11.13
CA ALA A 647 2.10 -4.22 -10.31
C ALA A 647 3.07 -3.33 -9.52
N ALA A 648 4.14 -3.91 -8.96
CA ALA A 648 5.17 -3.17 -8.24
C ALA A 648 5.89 -2.15 -9.15
N ALA A 649 6.31 -2.55 -10.36
CA ALA A 649 6.94 -1.64 -11.32
C ALA A 649 6.01 -0.48 -11.75
N LEU A 650 4.73 -0.80 -11.99
CA LEU A 650 3.73 0.21 -12.33
C LEU A 650 3.43 1.16 -11.16
N PHE A 651 3.49 0.69 -9.91
CA PHE A 651 3.34 1.54 -8.74
C PHE A 651 4.41 2.63 -8.70
N TYR A 652 5.69 2.27 -8.85
CA TYR A 652 6.77 3.26 -8.87
C TYR A 652 6.70 4.20 -10.08
N THR A 653 6.27 3.69 -11.24
CA THR A 653 5.98 4.52 -12.41
C THR A 653 4.90 5.55 -12.08
N LYS A 654 3.79 5.14 -11.44
CA LYS A 654 2.71 6.03 -11.04
C LYS A 654 3.20 7.14 -10.12
N VAL A 655 3.99 6.80 -9.09
CA VAL A 655 4.52 7.80 -8.15
C VAL A 655 5.51 8.75 -8.85
N SER A 656 6.35 8.24 -9.75
CA SER A 656 7.32 9.07 -10.48
C SER A 656 6.65 10.05 -11.45
N LYS A 657 5.60 9.62 -12.17
CA LYS A 657 4.75 10.50 -12.99
C LYS A 657 4.11 11.60 -12.14
N GLY A 658 3.56 11.23 -10.97
CA GLY A 658 2.96 12.19 -10.04
C GLY A 658 3.93 13.25 -9.54
N ASN A 659 5.20 12.88 -9.29
CA ASN A 659 6.21 13.83 -8.85
C ASN A 659 6.59 14.86 -9.93
N VAL A 660 6.48 14.55 -11.23
CA VAL A 660 6.67 15.58 -12.27
C VAL A 660 5.59 16.67 -12.18
N GLY A 661 4.36 16.30 -11.83
CA GLY A 661 3.30 17.27 -11.51
C GLY A 661 3.69 18.18 -10.33
N VAL A 662 4.32 17.61 -9.31
CA VAL A 662 4.87 18.36 -8.16
C VAL A 662 5.97 19.32 -8.60
N MET A 663 6.93 18.88 -9.44
CA MET A 663 8.02 19.70 -9.98
C MET A 663 7.51 20.94 -10.75
N ARG A 664 6.36 20.80 -11.43
CA ARG A 664 5.74 21.87 -12.22
C ARG A 664 4.76 22.72 -11.40
N SER A 665 4.50 22.36 -10.15
CA SER A 665 3.52 23.04 -9.32
C SER A 665 4.00 24.42 -8.87
N ARG A 666 3.04 25.36 -8.75
CA ARG A 666 3.30 26.68 -8.16
C ARG A 666 3.72 26.56 -6.68
N ASP A 667 3.17 25.58 -5.96
CA ASP A 667 3.44 25.39 -4.54
C ASP A 667 4.92 25.09 -4.29
N LEU A 668 5.53 24.22 -5.10
CA LEU A 668 6.95 23.94 -5.00
C LEU A 668 7.79 25.20 -5.25
N LYS A 669 7.47 25.98 -6.29
CA LYS A 669 8.16 27.25 -6.58
C LYS A 669 8.07 28.23 -5.41
N VAL A 670 6.90 28.38 -4.81
CA VAL A 670 6.68 29.30 -3.69
C VAL A 670 7.43 28.83 -2.44
N ILE A 671 7.45 27.52 -2.16
CA ILE A 671 8.21 26.97 -1.04
C ILE A 671 9.69 27.26 -1.22
N THR A 672 10.27 26.90 -2.37
CA THR A 672 11.72 26.98 -2.57
C THR A 672 12.25 28.41 -2.61
N GLN A 673 11.43 29.38 -3.02
CA GLN A 673 11.77 30.81 -2.95
C GLN A 673 11.78 31.37 -1.52
N ASN A 674 11.06 30.75 -0.59
CA ASN A 674 10.91 31.23 0.78
C ASN A 674 11.76 30.46 1.80
N LEU A 675 12.37 29.33 1.41
CA LEU A 675 13.27 28.56 2.25
C LEU A 675 14.71 29.09 2.17
N ASN A 676 15.45 28.95 3.27
CA ASN A 676 16.90 29.17 3.25
C ASN A 676 17.59 28.08 2.42
N ILE A 677 18.88 28.27 2.11
CA ILE A 677 19.61 27.33 1.23
C ILE A 677 19.70 25.90 1.80
N VAL A 678 19.85 25.76 3.12
CA VAL A 678 20.00 24.45 3.80
C VAL A 678 18.67 23.70 3.80
N ASP A 679 17.58 24.40 4.10
CA ASP A 679 16.22 23.87 4.04
C ASP A 679 15.84 23.52 2.60
N ASN A 680 16.31 24.30 1.62
CA ASN A 680 16.13 24.01 0.20
C ASN A 680 16.81 22.71 -0.22
N PHE A 681 18.05 22.46 0.22
CA PHE A 681 18.70 21.16 -0.01
C PHE A 681 17.94 20.01 0.64
N SER A 682 17.52 20.20 1.89
CA SER A 682 16.73 19.20 2.62
C SER A 682 15.42 18.88 1.87
N PHE A 683 14.73 19.92 1.40
CA PHE A 683 13.49 19.79 0.65
C PHE A 683 13.70 19.17 -0.73
N TYR A 684 14.80 19.48 -1.41
CA TYR A 684 15.19 18.85 -2.67
C TYR A 684 15.25 17.33 -2.49
N PHE A 685 16.05 16.84 -1.53
CA PHE A 685 16.18 15.40 -1.30
C PHE A 685 14.88 14.75 -0.77
N ALA A 686 14.05 15.49 -0.04
CA ALA A 686 12.78 14.98 0.50
C ALA A 686 11.66 14.85 -0.54
N SER A 687 11.73 15.56 -1.67
CA SER A 687 10.63 15.64 -2.64
C SER A 687 11.05 15.26 -4.06
N VAL A 688 11.88 16.10 -4.70
CA VAL A 688 12.18 16.03 -6.13
C VAL A 688 13.42 15.20 -6.44
N GLY A 689 14.43 15.29 -5.57
CA GLY A 689 15.79 14.83 -5.83
C GLY A 689 15.89 13.34 -6.08
N PHE A 690 15.16 12.51 -5.34
CA PHE A 690 15.16 11.06 -5.57
C PHE A 690 14.79 10.69 -7.01
N TYR A 691 13.74 11.29 -7.56
CA TYR A 691 13.23 10.98 -8.90
C TYR A 691 14.10 11.61 -9.99
N LEU A 692 14.59 12.83 -9.78
CA LEU A 692 15.48 13.50 -10.74
C LEU A 692 16.83 12.80 -10.83
N ASN A 693 17.40 12.35 -9.71
CA ASN A 693 18.65 11.60 -9.69
C ASN A 693 18.52 10.28 -10.46
N ASN A 694 17.40 9.57 -10.33
CA ASN A 694 17.14 8.36 -11.13
C ASN A 694 17.11 8.64 -12.64
N LEU A 695 16.50 9.76 -13.06
CA LEU A 695 16.53 10.18 -14.46
C LEU A 695 17.97 10.50 -14.94
N LEU A 696 18.76 11.19 -14.10
CA LEU A 696 20.14 11.54 -14.42
C LEU A 696 21.03 10.30 -14.54
N ILE A 697 20.87 9.32 -13.65
CA ILE A 697 21.59 8.02 -13.70
C ILE A 697 21.21 7.25 -14.98
N ASP A 698 19.94 7.25 -15.37
CA ASP A 698 19.50 6.59 -16.59
C ASP A 698 20.04 7.29 -17.86
N ALA A 699 20.02 8.62 -17.87
CA ALA A 699 20.59 9.41 -18.96
C ALA A 699 22.12 9.23 -19.05
N SER A 700 22.80 9.22 -17.90
CA SER A 700 24.26 9.05 -17.85
C SER A 700 24.68 7.69 -18.40
N ALA A 701 23.88 6.63 -18.26
CA ALA A 701 24.19 5.32 -18.84
C ALA A 701 24.35 5.38 -20.36
N THR A 702 23.46 6.12 -21.03
CA THR A 702 23.52 6.28 -22.49
C THR A 702 24.68 7.19 -22.90
N VAL A 703 24.88 8.30 -22.17
CA VAL A 703 25.99 9.23 -22.41
C VAL A 703 27.34 8.55 -22.20
N TYR A 704 27.43 7.67 -21.19
CA TYR A 704 28.61 6.89 -20.89
C TYR A 704 29.01 6.00 -22.06
N VAL A 705 28.09 5.15 -22.53
CA VAL A 705 28.34 4.29 -23.70
C VAL A 705 28.78 5.12 -24.91
N LEU A 706 28.11 6.24 -25.19
CA LEU A 706 28.46 7.13 -26.28
C LEU A 706 29.86 7.76 -26.12
N LEU A 707 30.20 8.23 -24.93
CA LEU A 707 31.49 8.82 -24.61
C LEU A 707 32.63 7.82 -24.87
N PHE A 708 32.45 6.56 -24.48
CA PHE A 708 33.46 5.52 -24.73
C PHE A 708 33.64 5.20 -26.21
N ILE A 709 32.55 5.19 -26.98
CA ILE A 709 32.67 5.05 -28.44
C ILE A 709 33.44 6.25 -29.01
N LEU A 710 33.12 7.48 -28.57
CA LEU A 710 33.80 8.70 -29.03
C LEU A 710 35.30 8.72 -28.67
N LEU A 711 35.66 8.32 -27.45
CA LEU A 711 37.06 8.21 -27.02
C LEU A 711 37.81 7.19 -27.87
N ALA A 712 37.22 6.01 -28.07
CA ALA A 712 37.82 4.97 -28.91
C ALA A 712 38.01 5.46 -30.36
N LEU A 713 37.07 6.26 -30.90
CA LEU A 713 37.20 6.86 -32.24
C LEU A 713 38.26 7.95 -32.33
N SER A 714 38.48 8.69 -31.24
CA SER A 714 39.59 9.65 -31.15
C SER A 714 40.96 8.99 -30.93
N SER A 715 41.02 7.65 -31.00
CA SER A 715 42.20 6.84 -30.68
C SER A 715 42.77 7.15 -29.28
N LYS A 716 41.90 7.50 -28.32
CA LYS A 716 42.25 7.74 -26.92
C LYS A 716 41.84 6.54 -26.09
N SER A 717 42.82 5.93 -25.41
CA SER A 717 42.59 4.83 -24.49
C SER A 717 42.19 5.38 -23.11
N LEU A 718 41.51 4.57 -22.29
CA LEU A 718 41.24 4.91 -20.88
C LEU A 718 42.52 5.14 -20.06
N VAL A 719 43.62 4.49 -20.43
CA VAL A 719 44.93 4.67 -19.80
C VAL A 719 45.42 6.09 -19.99
N ASP A 720 45.14 6.71 -21.14
CA ASP A 720 45.45 8.13 -21.39
C ASP A 720 44.62 9.07 -20.52
N VAL A 721 43.53 8.56 -19.94
CA VAL A 721 42.56 9.29 -19.13
C VAL A 721 42.58 8.80 -17.67
N ALA A 722 43.70 8.22 -17.21
CA ALA A 722 43.93 7.48 -15.95
C ALA A 722 43.17 7.89 -14.66
N SER A 723 42.74 9.15 -14.53
CA SER A 723 41.93 9.63 -13.40
C SER A 723 40.45 9.21 -13.45
N LEU A 724 39.88 8.93 -14.63
CA LEU A 724 38.45 8.64 -14.79
C LEU A 724 38.08 7.17 -14.49
N ASP A 725 38.98 6.21 -14.65
CA ASP A 725 38.65 4.77 -14.50
C ASP A 725 38.09 4.42 -13.11
N SER A 726 38.77 4.87 -12.05
CA SER A 726 38.35 4.64 -10.66
C SER A 726 37.08 5.42 -10.26
N MET A 727 36.91 6.66 -10.73
CA MET A 727 35.70 7.46 -10.48
C MET A 727 34.47 6.82 -11.12
N LEU A 728 34.60 6.39 -12.38
CA LEU A 728 33.50 5.84 -13.17
C LEU A 728 33.05 4.48 -12.62
N ALA A 729 33.97 3.58 -12.28
CA ALA A 729 33.62 2.29 -11.70
C ALA A 729 32.91 2.41 -10.33
N THR A 730 33.31 3.41 -9.54
CA THR A 730 32.70 3.70 -8.24
C THR A 730 31.26 4.20 -8.42
N GLU A 731 31.02 5.17 -9.28
CA GLU A 731 29.68 5.73 -9.54
C GLU A 731 28.65 4.65 -9.92
N TRP A 732 29.02 3.72 -10.81
CA TRP A 732 28.13 2.67 -11.28
C TRP A 732 27.81 1.62 -10.21
N THR A 733 28.78 1.27 -9.36
CA THR A 733 28.57 0.33 -8.25
C THR A 733 27.63 0.92 -7.19
N LEU A 734 27.72 2.24 -6.96
CA LEU A 734 26.80 2.95 -6.08
C LEU A 734 25.40 3.07 -6.69
N SER A 735 25.32 3.22 -8.02
CA SER A 735 24.08 3.38 -8.79
C SER A 735 23.23 2.09 -8.93
N MET A 736 23.82 0.89 -8.73
CA MET A 736 23.07 -0.38 -8.64
C MET A 736 22.22 -0.53 -7.36
N GLY A 737 22.20 0.49 -6.50
CA GLY A 737 21.35 0.52 -5.31
C GLY A 737 21.99 0.07 -4.02
N THR A 738 23.29 -0.19 -4.00
CA THR A 738 24.03 -0.55 -2.78
C THR A 738 23.88 0.52 -1.68
N ILE A 739 23.95 1.82 -2.03
CA ILE A 739 23.67 2.91 -1.08
C ILE A 739 22.18 2.96 -0.71
N ALA A 740 21.28 2.73 -1.67
CA ALA A 740 19.84 2.78 -1.41
C ALA A 740 19.37 1.71 -0.42
N MET A 741 20.15 0.64 -0.23
CA MET A 741 19.93 -0.40 0.77
C MET A 741 20.46 -0.03 2.17
N LEU A 742 21.27 1.01 2.32
CA LEU A 742 21.85 1.41 3.60
C LEU A 742 20.80 1.78 4.67
N PRO A 743 19.74 2.56 4.36
CA PRO A 743 18.68 2.82 5.33
C PRO A 743 18.04 1.54 5.88
N ARG A 744 17.85 0.53 5.02
CA ARG A 744 17.35 -0.78 5.44
C ARG A 744 18.32 -1.50 6.37
N PHE A 745 19.60 -1.50 6.06
CA PHE A 745 20.63 -2.11 6.93
C PHE A 745 20.67 -1.42 8.31
N MET A 746 20.63 -0.09 8.32
CA MET A 746 20.56 0.69 9.55
C MET A 746 19.31 0.36 10.37
N GLU A 747 18.15 0.28 9.71
CA GLU A 747 16.90 -0.04 10.41
C GLU A 747 16.89 -1.47 10.97
N LEU A 748 17.38 -2.46 10.21
CA LEU A 748 17.56 -3.84 10.70
C LEU A 748 18.48 -3.89 11.93
N THR A 749 19.57 -3.12 11.90
CA THR A 749 20.51 -3.02 13.01
C THR A 749 19.86 -2.36 14.24
N LEU A 750 19.00 -1.36 14.04
CA LEU A 750 18.32 -0.65 15.12
C LEU A 750 17.21 -1.48 15.77
N GLU A 751 16.41 -2.23 15.00
CA GLU A 751 15.30 -3.03 15.54
C GLU A 751 15.75 -4.38 16.12
N TYR A 752 16.67 -5.08 15.43
CA TYR A 752 17.03 -6.46 15.78
C TYR A 752 18.43 -6.60 16.38
N GLY A 753 19.21 -5.51 16.40
CA GLY A 753 20.63 -5.53 16.77
C GLY A 753 21.54 -5.86 15.58
N PRO A 754 22.85 -5.62 15.72
CA PRO A 754 23.79 -5.66 14.59
C PRO A 754 23.99 -7.06 13.99
N LEU A 755 24.09 -8.11 14.82
CA LEU A 755 24.32 -9.47 14.32
C LEU A 755 23.11 -9.98 13.54
N GLU A 756 21.92 -9.92 14.14
CA GLU A 756 20.68 -10.33 13.49
C GLU A 756 20.39 -9.46 12.26
N GLY A 757 20.70 -8.16 12.33
CA GLY A 757 20.60 -7.25 11.20
C GLY A 757 21.45 -7.67 10.00
N ILE A 758 22.71 -8.09 10.22
CA ILE A 758 23.59 -8.62 9.16
C ILE A 758 23.04 -9.94 8.60
N LEU A 759 22.62 -10.86 9.46
CA LEU A 759 22.11 -12.18 9.06
C LEU A 759 20.83 -12.07 8.20
N ARG A 760 19.98 -11.07 8.47
CA ARG A 760 18.80 -10.76 7.65
C ARG A 760 19.11 -9.95 6.40
N PHE A 761 20.13 -9.10 6.44
CA PHE A 761 20.48 -8.22 5.35
C PHE A 761 21.17 -8.97 4.19
N VAL A 762 22.22 -9.74 4.47
CA VAL A 762 23.08 -10.33 3.43
C VAL A 762 22.31 -11.22 2.44
N PRO A 763 21.44 -12.16 2.88
CA PRO A 763 20.72 -13.04 1.95
C PRO A 763 19.74 -12.30 1.02
N SER A 764 19.29 -11.11 1.42
CA SER A 764 18.30 -10.33 0.65
C SER A 764 18.91 -9.48 -0.47
N ILE A 765 20.24 -9.32 -0.51
CA ILE A 765 20.93 -8.42 -1.45
C ILE A 765 20.63 -8.74 -2.92
N PRO A 766 20.76 -9.98 -3.41
CA PRO A 766 20.59 -10.25 -4.84
C PRO A 766 19.17 -9.93 -5.35
N GLY A 767 18.14 -10.30 -4.57
CA GLY A 767 16.74 -10.02 -4.89
C GLY A 767 16.43 -8.51 -4.87
N CYS A 768 16.91 -7.82 -3.83
CA CYS A 768 16.72 -6.37 -3.71
C CYS A 768 17.42 -5.60 -4.83
N MET A 769 18.67 -5.94 -5.16
CA MET A 769 19.43 -5.26 -6.22
C MET A 769 18.79 -5.43 -7.59
N THR A 770 18.32 -6.64 -7.91
CA THR A 770 17.66 -6.92 -9.20
C THR A 770 16.38 -6.10 -9.34
N MET A 771 15.54 -6.11 -8.30
CA MET A 771 14.28 -5.39 -8.28
C MET A 771 14.49 -3.87 -8.27
N PHE A 772 15.45 -3.37 -7.48
CA PHE A 772 15.78 -1.94 -7.41
C PHE A 772 16.32 -1.41 -8.74
N THR A 773 17.23 -2.14 -9.40
CA THR A 773 17.79 -1.76 -10.71
C THR A 773 16.69 -1.64 -11.78
N PHE A 774 15.70 -2.54 -11.74
CA PHE A 774 14.53 -2.47 -12.62
C PHE A 774 13.61 -1.30 -12.27
N ILE A 775 13.30 -1.11 -10.98
CA ILE A 775 12.42 -0.03 -10.50
C ILE A 775 13.03 1.36 -10.79
N ASN A 776 14.34 1.53 -10.66
CA ASN A 776 15.00 2.79 -11.01
C ASN A 776 14.75 3.19 -12.47
N LYS A 777 14.82 2.21 -13.37
CA LYS A 777 14.51 2.43 -14.79
C LYS A 777 13.04 2.75 -15.02
N SER A 778 12.13 2.10 -14.27
CA SER A 778 10.70 2.42 -14.28
C SER A 778 10.44 3.87 -13.81
N ILE A 779 11.12 4.29 -12.74
CA ILE A 779 11.06 5.66 -12.22
C ILE A 779 11.54 6.65 -13.28
N ALA A 780 12.74 6.46 -13.80
CA ALA A 780 13.35 7.33 -14.80
C ALA A 780 12.47 7.48 -16.06
N SER A 781 11.95 6.36 -16.57
CA SER A 781 11.06 6.35 -17.73
C SER A 781 9.76 7.11 -17.47
N GLY A 782 9.15 6.91 -16.28
CA GLY A 782 7.93 7.62 -15.89
C GLY A 782 8.14 9.14 -15.76
N VAL A 783 9.29 9.57 -15.21
CA VAL A 783 9.67 10.99 -15.14
C VAL A 783 9.85 11.55 -16.54
N GLN A 784 10.63 10.87 -17.40
CA GLN A 784 10.93 11.31 -18.76
C GLN A 784 9.66 11.49 -19.59
N GLU A 785 8.77 10.48 -19.61
CA GLU A 785 7.53 10.50 -20.36
C GLU A 785 6.63 11.66 -19.92
N THR A 786 6.49 11.88 -18.61
CA THR A 786 5.61 12.93 -18.07
C THR A 786 6.20 14.33 -18.25
N MET A 787 7.53 14.47 -18.24
CA MET A 787 8.18 15.76 -18.56
C MET A 787 7.93 16.17 -20.01
N VAL A 788 7.90 15.22 -20.94
CA VAL A 788 7.65 15.48 -22.37
C VAL A 788 6.17 15.72 -22.65
N THR A 789 5.29 14.85 -22.15
CA THR A 789 3.84 14.93 -22.42
C THR A 789 3.16 16.04 -21.64
N GLY A 790 3.68 16.37 -20.45
CA GLY A 790 3.07 17.33 -19.54
C GLY A 790 1.79 16.82 -18.86
N GLU A 791 1.44 15.54 -19.00
CA GLU A 791 0.25 14.93 -18.41
C GLU A 791 0.62 13.63 -17.68
N ALA A 792 0.09 13.46 -16.47
CA ALA A 792 0.24 12.21 -15.74
C ALA A 792 -0.92 11.28 -16.10
N SER A 793 -0.76 10.46 -17.14
CA SER A 793 -1.75 9.44 -17.49
C SER A 793 -1.95 8.48 -16.31
N TYR A 794 -3.18 8.36 -15.80
CA TYR A 794 -3.48 7.37 -14.76
C TYR A 794 -3.26 5.95 -15.29
N ILE A 795 -2.38 5.19 -14.63
CA ILE A 795 -2.17 3.77 -14.91
C ILE A 795 -2.83 2.97 -13.79
N ALA A 796 -3.86 2.19 -14.13
CA ALA A 796 -4.43 1.24 -13.19
C ALA A 796 -3.41 0.12 -12.97
N THR A 797 -2.76 0.11 -11.80
CA THR A 797 -1.72 -0.87 -11.45
C THR A 797 -2.28 -2.28 -11.22
N GLY A 798 -3.60 -2.41 -11.04
CA GLY A 798 -4.23 -3.65 -10.61
C GLY A 798 -3.74 -4.10 -9.21
N ARG A 799 -4.31 -5.20 -8.69
CA ARG A 799 -3.83 -5.86 -7.47
C ARG A 799 -3.93 -7.39 -7.61
N PRO A 800 -3.22 -7.98 -8.59
CA PRO A 800 -3.20 -9.43 -8.73
C PRO A 800 -2.54 -10.09 -7.51
N ASN A 801 -2.87 -11.36 -7.27
CA ASN A 801 -2.22 -12.14 -6.22
C ASN A 801 -0.77 -12.43 -6.60
N ALA A 802 0.06 -12.78 -5.62
CA ALA A 802 1.48 -13.06 -5.87
C ALA A 802 1.70 -14.30 -6.74
N ASN A 803 0.76 -15.25 -6.75
CA ASN A 803 0.79 -16.45 -7.59
C ASN A 803 0.23 -16.22 -9.01
N THR A 804 -0.34 -15.04 -9.30
CA THR A 804 -0.93 -14.79 -10.61
C THR A 804 0.17 -14.73 -11.68
N HIS A 805 0.17 -15.73 -12.56
CA HIS A 805 1.03 -15.77 -13.73
C HIS A 805 0.65 -14.66 -14.72
N TYR A 806 1.65 -14.05 -15.35
CA TYR A 806 1.47 -13.03 -16.39
C TYR A 806 2.28 -13.42 -17.63
N SER A 807 1.71 -13.17 -18.81
CA SER A 807 2.30 -13.67 -20.05
C SER A 807 3.43 -12.79 -20.58
N TRP A 808 4.22 -13.34 -21.50
CA TRP A 808 5.29 -12.58 -22.17
C TRP A 808 4.75 -11.40 -22.98
N LYS A 809 3.56 -11.56 -23.55
CA LYS A 809 2.87 -10.49 -24.28
C LYS A 809 2.58 -9.34 -23.31
N GLU A 810 2.02 -9.63 -22.14
CA GLU A 810 1.75 -8.63 -21.11
C GLU A 810 3.03 -7.89 -20.69
N CYS A 811 4.11 -8.61 -20.40
CA CYS A 811 5.42 -8.03 -20.07
C CYS A 811 5.94 -7.10 -21.18
N TYR A 812 5.82 -7.50 -22.45
CA TYR A 812 6.27 -6.71 -23.58
C TYR A 812 5.49 -5.41 -23.73
N PHE A 813 4.16 -5.44 -23.62
CA PHE A 813 3.35 -4.22 -23.70
C PHE A 813 3.73 -3.22 -22.61
N ILE A 814 3.94 -3.69 -21.38
CA ILE A 814 4.28 -2.83 -20.24
C ILE A 814 5.73 -2.29 -20.35
N HIS A 815 6.69 -3.14 -20.72
CA HIS A 815 8.12 -2.85 -20.53
C HIS A 815 8.92 -2.62 -21.82
N CYS A 816 8.32 -2.75 -23.02
CA CYS A 816 9.08 -2.64 -24.27
C CYS A 816 9.80 -1.29 -24.41
N SER A 817 9.11 -0.18 -24.18
CA SER A 817 9.68 1.16 -24.39
C SER A 817 10.50 1.64 -23.20
N SER A 818 10.15 1.21 -21.99
CA SER A 818 10.80 1.62 -20.75
C SER A 818 12.06 0.79 -20.45
N HIS A 819 12.11 -0.50 -20.75
CA HIS A 819 13.22 -1.37 -20.34
C HIS A 819 13.87 -2.10 -21.52
N TYR A 820 13.08 -2.83 -22.31
CA TYR A 820 13.65 -3.76 -23.29
C TYR A 820 14.40 -3.06 -24.42
N TYR A 821 13.82 -2.03 -25.03
CA TYR A 821 14.50 -1.29 -26.10
C TYR A 821 15.71 -0.51 -25.59
N PRO A 822 15.66 0.18 -24.44
CA PRO A 822 16.85 0.74 -23.81
C PRO A 822 17.96 -0.30 -23.54
N ALA A 823 17.62 -1.50 -23.07
CA ALA A 823 18.59 -2.57 -22.86
C ALA A 823 19.25 -3.00 -24.19
N LEU A 824 18.44 -3.24 -25.23
CA LEU A 824 18.94 -3.56 -26.58
C LEU A 824 19.86 -2.46 -27.13
N ARG A 825 19.54 -1.17 -26.89
CA ARG A 825 20.40 -0.05 -27.28
C ARG A 825 21.75 -0.06 -26.56
N ILE A 826 21.77 -0.39 -25.26
CA ILE A 826 23.03 -0.54 -24.51
C ILE A 826 23.86 -1.69 -25.09
N PHE A 827 23.26 -2.83 -25.39
CA PHE A 827 23.97 -3.95 -26.03
C PHE A 827 24.55 -3.56 -27.39
N ILE A 828 23.75 -2.91 -28.25
CA ILE A 828 24.20 -2.42 -29.56
C ILE A 828 25.35 -1.43 -29.38
N GLY A 829 25.21 -0.44 -28.48
CA GLY A 829 26.26 0.54 -28.21
C GLY A 829 27.56 -0.09 -27.68
N TYR A 830 27.45 -1.08 -26.78
CA TYR A 830 28.61 -1.82 -26.29
C TYR A 830 29.28 -2.64 -27.42
N SER A 831 28.51 -3.26 -28.30
CA SER A 831 29.06 -3.94 -29.48
C SER A 831 29.86 -2.98 -30.36
N ILE A 832 29.33 -1.77 -30.62
CA ILE A 832 30.05 -0.72 -31.36
C ILE A 832 31.36 -0.35 -30.64
N TYR A 833 31.34 -0.18 -29.31
CA TYR A 833 32.54 0.15 -28.54
C TYR A 833 33.63 -0.92 -28.61
N VAL A 834 33.27 -2.20 -28.41
CA VAL A 834 34.22 -3.33 -28.48
C VAL A 834 34.93 -3.36 -29.82
N LEU A 835 34.19 -3.09 -30.88
CA LEU A 835 34.68 -3.07 -32.25
C LEU A 835 35.66 -1.95 -32.53
N VAL A 836 35.31 -0.72 -32.17
CA VAL A 836 36.23 0.42 -32.33
C VAL A 836 37.49 0.20 -31.50
N SER A 837 37.36 -0.34 -30.29
CA SER A 837 38.50 -0.61 -29.43
C SER A 837 39.43 -1.66 -30.04
N GLN A 838 38.88 -2.76 -30.56
CA GLN A 838 39.65 -3.80 -31.26
C GLN A 838 40.34 -3.26 -32.52
N ALA A 839 39.64 -2.43 -33.31
CA ALA A 839 40.18 -1.79 -34.50
C ALA A 839 41.46 -0.99 -34.20
N GLN A 840 41.48 -0.33 -33.05
CA GLN A 840 42.57 0.54 -32.61
C GLN A 840 43.63 -0.22 -31.77
N GLY A 841 43.46 -1.53 -31.57
CA GLY A 841 44.38 -2.36 -30.77
C GLY A 841 44.30 -2.11 -29.26
N PHE A 842 43.22 -1.51 -28.76
CA PHE A 842 43.02 -1.24 -27.33
C PHE A 842 42.35 -2.40 -26.60
N SER A 843 42.71 -2.58 -25.33
CA SER A 843 41.97 -3.48 -24.42
C SER A 843 40.58 -2.92 -24.15
N THR A 844 39.55 -3.76 -24.29
CA THR A 844 38.16 -3.40 -23.98
C THR A 844 37.95 -3.40 -22.48
N LEU A 845 37.57 -2.27 -21.89
CA LEU A 845 37.22 -2.23 -20.48
C LEU A 845 35.87 -2.95 -20.27
N PRO A 846 35.74 -3.83 -19.27
CA PRO A 846 34.48 -4.47 -18.96
C PRO A 846 33.45 -3.45 -18.42
N MET A 847 32.46 -3.04 -19.23
CA MET A 847 31.29 -2.26 -18.79
C MET A 847 30.29 -3.14 -18.02
N MET A 848 30.79 -4.01 -17.13
CA MET A 848 30.04 -5.12 -16.54
C MET A 848 28.80 -4.66 -15.79
N VAL A 849 28.86 -3.50 -15.13
CA VAL A 849 27.73 -2.97 -14.35
C VAL A 849 26.58 -2.50 -15.25
N LEU A 850 26.89 -1.82 -16.35
CA LEU A 850 25.89 -1.38 -17.34
C LEU A 850 25.29 -2.57 -18.09
N LEU A 851 26.12 -3.52 -18.49
CA LEU A 851 25.66 -4.76 -19.11
C LEU A 851 24.80 -5.59 -18.16
N ALA A 852 25.21 -5.72 -16.89
CA ALA A 852 24.41 -6.39 -15.87
C ALA A 852 23.06 -5.69 -15.66
N SER A 853 23.03 -4.35 -15.66
CA SER A 853 21.79 -3.57 -15.57
C SER A 853 20.87 -3.82 -16.77
N ALA A 854 21.42 -3.81 -17.99
CA ALA A 854 20.68 -4.11 -19.22
C ALA A 854 20.15 -5.56 -19.24
N VAL A 855 20.94 -6.53 -18.75
CA VAL A 855 20.47 -7.91 -18.56
C VAL A 855 19.33 -7.96 -17.54
N MET A 856 19.47 -7.32 -16.38
CA MET A 856 18.43 -7.25 -15.35
C MET A 856 17.13 -6.63 -15.89
N TRP A 857 17.21 -5.60 -16.73
CA TRP A 857 16.05 -5.00 -17.40
C TRP A 857 15.31 -5.96 -18.34
N LEU A 858 16.00 -6.92 -18.95
CA LEU A 858 15.37 -7.95 -19.79
C LEU A 858 14.78 -9.09 -18.96
N ILE A 859 15.55 -9.61 -17.99
CA ILE A 859 15.21 -10.88 -17.33
C ILE A 859 14.31 -10.72 -16.10
N ALA A 860 14.33 -9.58 -15.40
CA ALA A 860 13.64 -9.44 -14.11
C ALA A 860 12.12 -9.75 -14.19
N PRO A 861 11.37 -9.28 -15.21
CA PRO A 861 9.96 -9.63 -15.33
C PRO A 861 9.72 -11.15 -15.40
N ILE A 862 10.58 -11.91 -16.07
CA ILE A 862 10.44 -13.37 -16.17
C ILE A 862 10.97 -14.06 -14.91
N LEU A 863 12.07 -13.56 -14.34
CA LEU A 863 12.68 -14.09 -13.12
C LEU A 863 11.72 -14.12 -11.93
N PHE A 864 10.95 -13.04 -11.76
CA PHE A 864 9.94 -12.90 -10.70
C PHE A 864 8.54 -13.37 -11.14
N CYS A 865 8.40 -14.00 -12.31
CA CYS A 865 7.13 -14.56 -12.75
C CYS A 865 6.82 -15.84 -11.97
N PRO A 866 5.67 -15.95 -11.29
CA PRO A 866 5.36 -17.12 -10.48
C PRO A 866 5.06 -18.36 -11.34
N GLN A 867 5.38 -19.52 -10.75
CA GLN A 867 4.97 -20.85 -11.21
C GLN A 867 5.25 -21.17 -12.68
N PRO A 868 6.51 -21.13 -13.12
CA PRO A 868 6.86 -21.52 -14.48
C PRO A 868 6.67 -23.05 -14.65
N THR A 869 5.72 -23.44 -15.49
CA THR A 869 5.47 -24.82 -15.92
C THR A 869 5.76 -24.99 -17.41
N LEU A 870 5.98 -26.24 -17.85
CA LEU A 870 6.08 -26.55 -19.29
C LEU A 870 4.82 -26.11 -20.07
N ALA A 871 3.64 -26.21 -19.46
CA ALA A 871 2.39 -25.76 -20.05
C ALA A 871 2.38 -24.23 -20.21
N SER A 872 2.75 -23.48 -19.16
CA SER A 872 2.85 -22.01 -19.25
C SER A 872 3.89 -21.57 -20.28
N LEU A 873 5.06 -22.22 -20.35
CA LEU A 873 6.09 -21.92 -21.34
C LEU A 873 5.57 -22.10 -22.77
N GLY A 874 4.84 -23.19 -23.02
CA GLY A 874 4.22 -23.45 -24.33
C GLY A 874 3.12 -22.43 -24.66
N HIS A 875 2.29 -22.08 -23.68
CA HIS A 875 1.23 -21.08 -23.84
C HIS A 875 1.81 -19.68 -24.10
N ASP A 876 2.77 -19.22 -23.30
CA ASP A 876 3.43 -17.91 -23.42
C ASP A 876 4.17 -17.79 -24.75
N LEU A 877 4.89 -18.85 -25.14
CA LEU A 877 5.56 -18.91 -26.43
C LEU A 877 4.55 -18.82 -27.57
N SER A 878 3.45 -19.57 -27.51
CA SER A 878 2.41 -19.54 -28.54
C SER A 878 1.73 -18.17 -28.63
N GLU A 879 1.33 -17.59 -27.49
CA GLU A 879 0.68 -16.29 -27.44
C GLU A 879 1.60 -15.18 -27.95
N PHE A 880 2.85 -15.15 -27.49
CA PHE A 880 3.81 -14.15 -27.93
C PHE A 880 4.19 -14.32 -29.39
N TRP A 881 4.35 -15.56 -29.86
CA TRP A 881 4.59 -15.85 -31.27
C TRP A 881 3.42 -15.36 -32.12
N GLN A 882 2.17 -15.71 -31.77
CA GLN A 882 0.98 -15.21 -32.45
C GLN A 882 0.95 -13.68 -32.45
N PHE A 883 1.22 -13.02 -31.32
CA PHE A 883 1.32 -11.56 -31.25
C PHE A 883 2.37 -10.98 -32.20
N ALA A 884 3.54 -11.60 -32.29
CA ALA A 884 4.67 -11.11 -33.09
C ALA A 884 4.46 -11.27 -34.60
N ILE A 885 3.93 -12.42 -35.05
CA ILE A 885 3.85 -12.78 -36.48
C ILE A 885 2.44 -12.72 -37.09
N ALA A 886 1.38 -12.50 -36.29
CA ALA A 886 0.02 -12.41 -36.80
C ALA A 886 -0.11 -11.31 -37.86
N ALA A 887 -0.75 -11.66 -38.97
CA ALA A 887 -1.12 -10.70 -40.01
C ALA A 887 -2.19 -9.74 -39.47
N PRO A 888 -2.04 -8.42 -39.65
CA PRO A 888 -3.03 -7.47 -39.22
C PRO A 888 -4.21 -7.45 -40.20
N ASP A 889 -5.42 -7.46 -39.66
CA ASP A 889 -6.68 -7.54 -40.40
C ASP A 889 -6.92 -6.27 -41.28
N TRP A 890 -6.32 -5.11 -40.93
CA TRP A 890 -6.50 -3.83 -41.65
C TRP A 890 -5.19 -3.07 -41.94
N SER A 891 -5.19 -2.21 -42.97
CA SER A 891 -4.31 -1.03 -43.10
C SER A 891 -5.09 0.21 -42.74
N VAL A 892 -4.40 1.31 -42.45
CA VAL A 892 -4.99 2.66 -42.43
C VAL A 892 -5.78 2.93 -43.71
N ARG A 893 -5.29 2.45 -44.88
CA ARG A 893 -5.98 2.59 -46.17
C ARG A 893 -7.28 1.77 -46.25
N THR A 894 -7.35 0.54 -45.75
CA THR A 894 -8.62 -0.22 -45.74
C THR A 894 -9.57 0.30 -44.66
N LEU A 895 -9.03 0.74 -43.53
CA LEU A 895 -9.75 1.39 -42.44
C LEU A 895 -10.45 2.67 -42.93
N SER A 896 -9.84 3.41 -43.86
CA SER A 896 -10.41 4.62 -44.46
C SER A 896 -11.74 4.45 -45.17
N ARG A 897 -12.06 3.24 -45.63
CA ARG A 897 -13.34 2.94 -46.28
C ARG A 897 -14.48 2.71 -45.28
N GLN A 898 -14.18 2.54 -43.99
CA GLN A 898 -15.14 2.37 -42.90
C GLN A 898 -15.06 3.50 -41.85
N LEU A 899 -14.17 4.47 -42.06
CA LEU A 899 -14.00 5.63 -41.18
C LEU A 899 -15.27 6.50 -41.20
N GLY A 900 -16.04 6.43 -40.11
CA GLY A 900 -17.05 7.41 -39.75
C GLY A 900 -16.41 8.66 -39.11
N SER A 901 -16.89 9.08 -37.95
CA SER A 901 -16.39 10.25 -37.20
C SER A 901 -15.15 10.00 -36.32
N LYS A 902 -14.51 8.83 -36.43
CA LYS A 902 -13.44 8.35 -35.52
C LYS A 902 -12.04 8.49 -36.13
N ASP A 903 -10.98 8.53 -35.30
CA ASP A 903 -9.58 8.63 -35.75
C ASP A 903 -8.99 7.25 -36.11
N THR A 904 -7.93 7.20 -36.92
CA THR A 904 -7.18 5.98 -37.23
C THR A 904 -6.68 5.29 -35.96
N GLU A 905 -6.17 6.07 -35.00
CA GLU A 905 -5.65 5.58 -33.71
C GLU A 905 -6.72 4.85 -32.89
N GLU A 906 -7.99 5.25 -32.98
CA GLU A 906 -9.11 4.68 -32.19
C GLU A 906 -9.56 3.30 -32.69
N HIS A 907 -9.13 2.88 -33.88
CA HIS A 907 -9.50 1.59 -34.44
C HIS A 907 -8.39 0.54 -34.36
N LEU A 908 -7.15 0.94 -34.05
CA LEU A 908 -6.04 0.01 -33.90
C LEU A 908 -6.22 -0.81 -32.61
N ARG A 909 -6.09 -2.14 -32.71
CA ARG A 909 -6.24 -3.02 -31.56
C ARG A 909 -4.94 -3.05 -30.77
N THR A 910 -4.84 -2.14 -29.82
CA THR A 910 -3.65 -1.98 -28.96
C THR A 910 -3.94 -2.27 -27.49
N GLY A 911 -5.12 -2.83 -27.20
CA GLY A 911 -5.49 -3.22 -25.84
C GLY A 911 -4.64 -4.37 -25.34
N LEU A 912 -4.03 -4.22 -24.16
CA LEU A 912 -3.24 -5.26 -23.48
C LEU A 912 -4.00 -6.60 -23.39
N ARG A 913 -5.30 -6.53 -23.08
CA ARG A 913 -6.20 -7.69 -22.91
C ARG A 913 -6.89 -8.11 -24.20
N ASP A 914 -6.65 -7.44 -25.33
CA ASP A 914 -7.20 -7.86 -26.60
C ASP A 914 -6.35 -9.02 -27.16
N PRO A 915 -6.88 -10.26 -27.25
CA PRO A 915 -6.12 -11.38 -27.78
C PRO A 915 -5.72 -11.18 -29.25
N ARG A 916 -6.45 -10.33 -30.00
CA ARG A 916 -6.22 -10.05 -31.42
C ARG A 916 -5.26 -8.89 -31.68
N SER A 917 -4.71 -8.27 -30.63
CA SER A 917 -3.68 -7.24 -30.81
C SER A 917 -2.46 -7.84 -31.51
N THR A 918 -1.87 -7.13 -32.46
CA THR A 918 -0.66 -7.57 -33.17
C THR A 918 0.51 -6.63 -32.91
N LEU A 919 1.73 -7.14 -33.02
CA LEU A 919 2.96 -6.34 -32.91
C LEU A 919 2.96 -5.19 -33.93
N TYR A 920 2.43 -5.46 -35.12
CA TYR A 920 2.24 -4.47 -36.18
C TYR A 920 1.36 -3.31 -35.72
N GLU A 921 0.14 -3.57 -35.24
CA GLU A 921 -0.80 -2.51 -34.86
C GLU A 921 -0.31 -1.72 -33.65
N PHE A 922 0.34 -2.40 -32.70
CA PHE A 922 0.92 -1.76 -31.51
C PHE A 922 2.00 -0.73 -31.86
N TRP A 923 2.95 -1.09 -32.73
CA TRP A 923 4.02 -0.16 -33.14
C TRP A 923 3.58 0.82 -34.22
N LEU A 924 2.57 0.48 -35.02
CA LEU A 924 1.94 1.42 -35.93
C LEU A 924 1.29 2.56 -35.14
N LEU A 925 0.60 2.29 -34.03
CA LEU A 925 0.03 3.34 -33.16
C LEU A 925 1.12 4.33 -32.71
N LYS A 926 2.27 3.83 -32.26
CA LYS A 926 3.42 4.68 -31.86
C LYS A 926 4.02 5.43 -33.05
N ALA A 927 4.07 4.82 -34.23
CA ALA A 927 4.53 5.50 -35.43
C ALA A 927 3.58 6.65 -35.82
N LEU A 928 2.27 6.49 -35.65
CA LEU A 928 1.27 7.52 -35.92
C LEU A 928 1.39 8.72 -34.98
N GLU A 929 1.86 8.53 -33.73
CA GLU A 929 2.13 9.64 -32.80
C GLU A 929 3.10 10.67 -33.38
N HIS A 930 3.91 10.31 -34.38
CA HIS A 930 4.76 11.24 -35.12
C HIS A 930 3.97 12.45 -35.65
N LYS A 931 2.67 12.34 -35.94
CA LYS A 931 1.83 13.47 -36.38
C LYS A 931 1.64 14.56 -35.30
N LYS A 932 1.85 14.22 -34.03
CA LYS A 932 1.75 15.12 -32.86
C LYS A 932 3.01 15.97 -32.65
N PHE A 933 4.13 15.63 -33.28
CA PHE A 933 5.39 16.37 -33.12
C PHE A 933 5.40 17.72 -33.84
N SER A 934 6.01 18.71 -33.18
CA SER A 934 6.29 20.03 -33.73
C SER A 934 7.32 19.97 -34.86
N CYS A 935 7.36 21.01 -35.71
CA CYS A 935 8.35 21.12 -36.77
C CYS A 935 9.79 21.10 -36.22
N PHE A 936 10.03 21.77 -35.09
CA PHE A 936 11.34 21.79 -34.43
C PHE A 936 11.78 20.40 -34.00
N GLN A 937 10.89 19.62 -33.39
CA GLN A 937 11.18 18.22 -33.00
C GLN A 937 11.52 17.36 -34.21
N ARG A 938 10.76 17.48 -35.32
CA ARG A 938 11.02 16.71 -36.54
C ARG A 938 12.39 17.02 -37.15
N VAL A 939 12.73 18.30 -37.25
CA VAL A 939 14.05 18.74 -37.74
C VAL A 939 15.15 18.25 -36.80
N GLY A 940 14.95 18.34 -35.48
CA GLY A 940 15.88 17.82 -34.50
C GLY A 940 16.12 16.32 -34.62
N PHE A 941 15.06 15.52 -34.78
CA PHE A 941 15.19 14.07 -34.99
C PHE A 941 15.95 13.75 -36.27
N LEU A 942 15.62 14.44 -37.37
CA LEU A 942 16.33 14.27 -38.64
C LEU A 942 17.82 14.60 -38.50
N LEU A 943 18.16 15.72 -37.86
CA LEU A 943 19.56 16.12 -37.65
C LEU A 943 20.32 15.10 -36.80
N LEU A 944 19.68 14.56 -35.75
CA LEU A 944 20.28 13.51 -34.91
C LEU A 944 20.51 12.22 -35.69
N GLU A 945 19.53 11.80 -36.50
CA GLU A 945 19.65 10.60 -37.34
C GLU A 945 20.74 10.78 -38.40
N ILE A 946 20.82 11.94 -39.06
CA ILE A 946 21.91 12.27 -39.99
C ILE A 946 23.26 12.24 -39.27
N LEU A 947 23.36 12.82 -38.06
CA LEU A 947 24.58 12.78 -37.27
C LEU A 947 24.99 11.34 -36.96
N CYS A 948 24.04 10.47 -36.62
CA CYS A 948 24.31 9.04 -36.41
C CYS A 948 24.78 8.33 -37.69
N VAL A 949 24.21 8.65 -38.86
CA VAL A 949 24.69 8.11 -40.15
C VAL A 949 26.13 8.55 -40.41
N VAL A 950 26.42 9.85 -40.29
CA VAL A 950 27.77 10.41 -40.49
C VAL A 950 28.75 9.77 -39.52
N PHE A 951 28.34 9.63 -38.26
CA PHE A 951 29.13 8.98 -37.23
C PHE A 951 29.45 7.54 -37.60
N LEU A 952 28.44 6.72 -37.91
CA LEU A 952 28.66 5.32 -38.30
C LEU A 952 29.57 5.22 -39.54
N LEU A 953 29.34 6.04 -40.56
CA LEU A 953 30.19 6.05 -41.77
C LEU A 953 31.64 6.43 -41.47
N SER A 954 31.90 7.26 -40.45
CA SER A 954 33.27 7.64 -40.05
C SER A 954 34.05 6.51 -39.37
N VAL A 955 33.35 5.49 -38.85
CA VAL A 955 33.95 4.34 -38.14
C VAL A 955 34.20 3.15 -39.06
N VAL A 956 33.50 3.10 -40.19
CA VAL A 956 33.43 1.91 -41.05
C VAL A 956 34.68 1.79 -41.90
N TYR A 957 35.29 0.60 -41.91
CA TYR A 957 36.42 0.31 -42.78
C TYR A 957 36.05 0.48 -44.24
N SER A 958 36.96 1.01 -45.06
CA SER A 958 36.71 1.20 -46.50
C SER A 958 36.30 -0.10 -47.20
N SER A 959 36.85 -1.25 -46.78
CA SER A 959 36.53 -2.57 -47.32
C SER A 959 35.08 -3.04 -47.05
N LEU A 960 34.40 -2.50 -46.04
CA LEU A 960 32.97 -2.79 -45.79
C LEU A 960 32.07 -2.04 -46.77
N LEU A 961 32.53 -0.91 -47.31
CA LEU A 961 31.76 -0.11 -48.25
C LEU A 961 31.77 -0.72 -49.66
N ASP A 962 32.78 -1.54 -49.99
CA ASP A 962 32.88 -2.22 -51.27
C ASP A 962 31.69 -3.18 -51.51
N ASP A 963 31.12 -3.76 -50.43
CA ASP A 963 29.98 -4.69 -50.49
C ASP A 963 28.60 -4.01 -50.31
N ILE A 964 28.55 -2.67 -50.26
CA ILE A 964 27.30 -1.94 -50.00
C ILE A 964 26.25 -2.17 -51.10
N TRP A 965 26.67 -2.41 -52.35
CA TRP A 965 25.78 -2.64 -53.48
C TRP A 965 24.93 -3.90 -53.27
N LEU A 966 25.47 -4.93 -52.62
CA LEU A 966 24.78 -6.17 -52.35
C LEU A 966 23.69 -5.98 -51.30
N VAL A 967 23.93 -5.11 -50.31
CA VAL A 967 22.93 -4.72 -49.31
C VAL A 967 21.82 -3.87 -49.93
N ILE A 968 22.15 -2.96 -50.85
CA ILE A 968 21.16 -2.20 -51.62
C ILE A 968 20.29 -3.12 -52.48
N LEU A 969 20.88 -4.15 -53.11
CA LEU A 969 20.15 -5.15 -53.86
C LEU A 969 19.20 -5.95 -52.96
N LEU A 970 19.67 -6.45 -51.81
CA LEU A 970 18.85 -7.14 -50.83
C LEU A 970 17.71 -6.25 -50.30
N TYR A 971 17.98 -4.97 -50.07
CA TYR A 971 16.96 -3.99 -49.71
C TYR A 971 15.93 -3.77 -50.83
N SER A 972 16.36 -3.74 -52.08
CA SER A 972 15.46 -3.60 -53.24
C SER A 972 14.53 -4.81 -53.36
N ILE A 973 15.06 -6.02 -53.12
CA ILE A 973 14.26 -7.26 -53.03
C ILE A 973 13.28 -7.18 -51.85
N HIS A 974 13.76 -6.74 -50.66
CA HIS A 974 12.90 -6.52 -49.49
C HIS A 974 11.74 -5.57 -49.80
N TYR A 975 12.02 -4.44 -50.44
CA TYR A 975 11.03 -3.45 -50.83
C TYR A 975 9.95 -4.06 -51.74
N LEU A 976 10.37 -4.81 -52.77
CA LEU A 976 9.46 -5.50 -53.67
C LEU A 976 8.59 -6.54 -52.92
N LEU A 977 9.19 -7.33 -52.03
CA LEU A 977 8.47 -8.31 -51.22
C LEU A 977 7.46 -7.64 -50.27
N MET A 978 7.76 -6.46 -49.73
CA MET A 978 6.84 -5.68 -48.90
C MET A 978 5.68 -5.07 -49.70
N GLU A 979 5.90 -4.69 -50.97
CA GLU A 979 4.81 -4.31 -51.88
C GLU A 979 3.89 -5.50 -52.18
N ILE A 980 4.46 -6.66 -52.52
CA ILE A 980 3.69 -7.89 -52.74
C ILE A 980 2.92 -8.28 -51.46
N TRP A 981 3.55 -8.15 -50.30
CA TRP A 981 2.91 -8.38 -49.01
C TRP A 981 1.69 -7.48 -48.82
N ARG A 982 1.74 -6.20 -49.17
CA ARG A 982 0.56 -5.32 -49.13
C ARG A 982 -0.52 -5.71 -50.15
N LEU A 983 -0.13 -6.12 -51.35
CA LEU A 983 -1.06 -6.50 -52.42
C LEU A 983 -1.81 -7.81 -52.11
N LEU A 984 -1.14 -8.76 -51.45
CA LEU A 984 -1.70 -10.07 -51.10
C LEU A 984 -2.37 -10.11 -49.72
N TYR A 985 -2.81 -8.96 -49.20
CA TYR A 985 -3.45 -8.87 -47.88
C TYR A 985 -2.58 -9.39 -46.72
N ARG A 986 -1.28 -9.08 -46.75
CA ARG A 986 -0.31 -9.25 -45.65
C ARG A 986 -0.05 -10.69 -45.21
N PRO A 987 0.30 -11.62 -46.11
CA PRO A 987 0.51 -13.00 -45.75
C PRO A 987 1.72 -13.15 -44.80
N THR A 988 1.53 -13.85 -43.69
CA THR A 988 2.58 -14.14 -42.69
C THR A 988 3.82 -14.79 -43.31
N VAL A 989 3.64 -15.60 -44.37
CA VAL A 989 4.74 -16.26 -45.10
C VAL A 989 5.74 -15.25 -45.65
N LEU A 990 5.29 -14.14 -46.24
CA LEU A 990 6.20 -13.12 -46.78
C LEU A 990 6.89 -12.34 -45.67
N THR A 991 6.21 -12.10 -44.53
CA THR A 991 6.85 -11.53 -43.35
C THR A 991 8.01 -12.42 -42.92
N LEU A 992 7.77 -13.72 -42.68
CA LEU A 992 8.80 -14.68 -42.27
C LEU A 992 9.93 -14.80 -43.29
N LEU A 993 9.62 -14.88 -44.59
CA LEU A 993 10.61 -14.97 -45.66
C LEU A 993 11.57 -13.77 -45.62
N THR A 994 11.03 -12.56 -45.52
CA THR A 994 11.86 -11.35 -45.42
C THR A 994 12.65 -11.31 -44.13
N THR A 995 12.09 -11.79 -43.01
CA THR A 995 12.81 -11.82 -41.75
C THR A 995 14.00 -12.77 -41.79
N VAL A 996 13.82 -13.98 -42.35
CA VAL A 996 14.88 -14.98 -42.55
C VAL A 996 15.94 -14.50 -43.53
N MET A 997 15.54 -13.84 -44.63
CA MET A 997 16.48 -13.29 -45.63
C MET A 997 17.55 -12.40 -44.98
N TRP A 998 17.14 -11.48 -44.11
CA TRP A 998 18.05 -10.57 -43.42
C TRP A 998 18.91 -11.25 -42.34
N LEU A 999 18.41 -12.33 -41.71
CA LEU A 999 19.21 -13.13 -40.77
C LEU A 999 20.32 -13.92 -41.48
N LEU A 1000 20.11 -14.28 -42.75
CA LEU A 1000 21.08 -15.00 -43.58
C LEU A 1000 22.14 -14.09 -44.23
N VAL A 1001 22.03 -12.77 -44.05
CA VAL A 1001 22.98 -11.80 -44.63
C VAL A 1001 24.44 -12.15 -44.35
N PRO A 1002 24.87 -12.48 -43.11
CA PRO A 1002 26.28 -12.83 -42.87
C PRO A 1002 26.77 -14.01 -43.71
N VAL A 1003 25.88 -14.97 -44.01
CA VAL A 1003 26.17 -16.13 -44.85
C VAL A 1003 26.19 -15.74 -46.33
N ILE A 1004 25.27 -14.88 -46.77
CA ILE A 1004 25.16 -14.43 -48.16
C ILE A 1004 26.36 -13.56 -48.56
N ILE A 1005 26.77 -12.62 -47.69
CA ILE A 1005 27.92 -11.72 -47.94
C ILE A 1005 29.26 -12.42 -47.63
N GLN A 1006 29.24 -13.61 -47.02
CA GLN A 1006 30.44 -14.35 -46.59
C GLN A 1006 31.39 -13.50 -45.72
N MET A 1007 30.81 -12.62 -44.91
CA MET A 1007 31.54 -11.70 -44.05
C MET A 1007 31.47 -12.14 -42.58
N PRO A 1008 32.44 -11.71 -41.73
CA PRO A 1008 32.32 -11.86 -40.30
C PRO A 1008 30.97 -11.33 -39.81
N LEU A 1009 30.34 -12.05 -38.89
CA LEU A 1009 28.99 -11.74 -38.38
C LEU A 1009 28.90 -10.30 -37.86
N LEU A 1010 29.99 -9.83 -37.26
CA LEU A 1010 30.14 -8.51 -36.68
C LEU A 1010 30.19 -7.39 -37.75
N ASN A 1011 30.89 -7.64 -38.85
CA ASN A 1011 30.97 -6.75 -40.01
C ASN A 1011 29.62 -6.64 -40.72
N SER A 1012 28.94 -7.77 -40.88
CA SER A 1012 27.60 -7.84 -41.48
C SER A 1012 26.57 -7.09 -40.62
N PHE A 1013 26.64 -7.22 -39.30
CA PHE A 1013 25.77 -6.49 -38.37
C PHE A 1013 25.92 -4.97 -38.50
N PHE A 1014 27.14 -4.45 -38.67
CA PHE A 1014 27.36 -3.02 -38.86
C PHE A 1014 26.81 -2.49 -40.17
N LEU A 1015 27.02 -3.22 -41.26
CA LEU A 1015 26.52 -2.82 -42.57
C LEU A 1015 24.97 -2.73 -42.54
N LEU A 1016 24.33 -3.66 -41.83
CA LEU A 1016 22.90 -3.61 -41.55
C LEU A 1016 22.52 -2.44 -40.63
N LEU A 1017 23.32 -2.12 -39.61
CA LEU A 1017 23.08 -0.96 -38.75
C LEU A 1017 23.14 0.36 -39.52
N ILE A 1018 24.13 0.53 -40.41
CA ILE A 1018 24.24 1.71 -41.30
C ILE A 1018 23.00 1.81 -42.18
N LEU A 1019 22.60 0.70 -42.82
CA LEU A 1019 21.38 0.65 -43.63
C LEU A 1019 20.17 1.12 -42.82
N VAL A 1020 19.97 0.55 -41.63
CA VAL A 1020 18.83 0.85 -40.76
C VAL A 1020 18.79 2.32 -40.34
N VAL A 1021 19.91 2.87 -39.88
CA VAL A 1021 19.98 4.28 -39.45
C VAL A 1021 19.78 5.22 -40.65
N THR A 1022 20.32 4.85 -41.82
CA THR A 1022 20.11 5.60 -43.07
C THR A 1022 18.65 5.59 -43.49
N LEU A 1023 17.99 4.43 -43.49
CA LEU A 1023 16.56 4.31 -43.77
C LEU A 1023 15.71 5.10 -42.78
N GLN A 1024 16.12 5.17 -41.51
CA GLN A 1024 15.45 5.97 -40.50
C GLN A 1024 15.56 7.47 -40.81
N ALA A 1025 16.75 7.96 -41.18
CA ALA A 1025 16.96 9.34 -41.60
C ALA A 1025 16.13 9.70 -42.84
N VAL A 1026 16.09 8.79 -43.83
CA VAL A 1026 15.24 8.92 -45.03
C VAL A 1026 13.76 8.99 -44.65
N ARG A 1027 13.29 8.12 -43.74
CA ARG A 1027 11.92 8.14 -43.23
C ARG A 1027 11.57 9.50 -42.63
N SER A 1028 12.41 10.03 -41.74
CA SER A 1028 12.18 11.30 -41.07
C SER A 1028 12.18 12.47 -42.04
N LEU A 1029 13.07 12.47 -43.04
CA LEU A 1029 13.10 13.46 -44.12
C LEU A 1029 11.80 13.43 -44.93
N VAL A 1030 11.36 12.26 -45.40
CA VAL A 1030 10.12 12.14 -46.18
C VAL A 1030 8.91 12.56 -45.35
N LEU A 1031 8.83 12.13 -44.08
CA LEU A 1031 7.73 12.52 -43.21
C LEU A 1031 7.70 14.03 -42.90
N LEU A 1032 8.87 14.69 -42.85
CA LEU A 1032 8.96 16.14 -42.72
C LEU A 1032 8.43 16.84 -43.98
N LEU A 1033 8.81 16.37 -45.17
CA LEU A 1033 8.34 16.91 -46.45
C LEU A 1033 6.82 16.71 -46.60
N VAL A 1034 6.31 15.51 -46.34
CA VAL A 1034 4.87 15.19 -46.39
C VAL A 1034 4.10 16.03 -45.36
N TRP A 1035 4.64 16.22 -44.16
CA TRP A 1035 4.04 17.09 -43.16
C TRP A 1035 3.99 18.55 -43.63
N GLY A 1036 5.05 19.03 -44.28
CA GLY A 1036 5.12 20.39 -44.84
C GLY A 1036 4.05 20.67 -45.90
N VAL A 1037 3.71 19.65 -46.69
CA VAL A 1037 2.66 19.70 -47.74
C VAL A 1037 1.25 19.54 -47.15
N LEU A 1038 1.02 18.51 -46.33
CA LEU A 1038 -0.33 18.16 -45.85
C LEU A 1038 -0.78 18.99 -44.64
N ARG A 1039 0.15 19.42 -43.78
CA ARG A 1039 -0.09 20.15 -42.52
C ARG A 1039 -1.32 19.61 -41.76
N PRO A 1040 -1.27 18.35 -41.28
CA PRO A 1040 -2.40 17.71 -40.62
C PRO A 1040 -2.81 18.50 -39.37
N ASN A 1041 -4.08 18.90 -39.29
CA ASN A 1041 -4.64 19.59 -38.13
C ASN A 1041 -5.35 18.59 -37.22
N LEU A 1042 -4.81 18.40 -36.01
CA LEU A 1042 -5.28 17.41 -35.03
C LEU A 1042 -6.58 17.85 -34.32
N ASP A 1043 -6.89 19.14 -34.32
CA ASP A 1043 -8.11 19.68 -33.70
C ASP A 1043 -9.34 19.59 -34.62
N TRP A 1044 -9.25 18.85 -35.74
CA TRP A 1044 -10.36 18.68 -36.69
C TRP A 1044 -11.64 18.17 -36.03
N LYS A 1045 -11.53 17.35 -34.97
CA LYS A 1045 -12.68 16.85 -34.19
C LYS A 1045 -13.49 17.97 -33.54
N LYS A 1046 -12.82 19.04 -33.09
CA LYS A 1046 -13.41 20.20 -32.41
C LYS A 1046 -13.96 21.25 -33.39
N MET A 1047 -13.76 21.07 -34.69
CA MET A 1047 -14.32 21.97 -35.70
C MET A 1047 -15.85 21.89 -35.69
N PRO A 1048 -16.53 23.05 -35.85
CA PRO A 1048 -18.00 23.12 -35.88
C PRO A 1048 -18.56 22.38 -37.10
N GLU A 1049 -19.83 21.97 -37.01
CA GLU A 1049 -20.56 21.22 -38.05
C GLU A 1049 -21.93 21.85 -38.38
N ASN A 1050 -22.13 23.12 -38.01
CA ASN A 1050 -23.43 23.76 -38.02
C ASN A 1050 -23.87 24.10 -39.45
N SER A 1051 -22.93 24.42 -40.36
CA SER A 1051 -23.21 24.65 -41.78
C SER A 1051 -22.63 23.56 -42.69
N GLU A 1052 -23.17 23.44 -43.91
CA GLU A 1052 -22.67 22.51 -44.92
C GLU A 1052 -21.22 22.82 -45.32
N SER A 1053 -20.85 24.10 -45.36
CA SER A 1053 -19.48 24.57 -45.60
C SER A 1053 -18.52 24.16 -44.48
N GLU A 1054 -18.96 24.21 -43.22
CA GLU A 1054 -18.18 23.78 -42.05
C GLU A 1054 -17.99 22.26 -42.04
N ARG A 1055 -19.02 21.48 -42.39
CA ARG A 1055 -18.90 20.02 -42.55
C ARG A 1055 -17.91 19.66 -43.65
N ALA A 1056 -17.97 20.34 -44.80
CA ALA A 1056 -17.02 20.13 -45.89
C ALA A 1056 -15.57 20.47 -45.46
N ALA A 1057 -15.37 21.57 -44.72
CA ALA A 1057 -14.06 21.95 -44.19
C ALA A 1057 -13.53 20.95 -43.16
N LYS A 1058 -14.39 20.45 -42.27
CA LYS A 1058 -14.05 19.40 -41.30
C LYS A 1058 -13.64 18.11 -42.00
N GLN A 1059 -14.42 17.68 -42.99
CA GLN A 1059 -14.11 16.49 -43.80
C GLN A 1059 -12.80 16.65 -44.58
N ALA A 1060 -12.53 17.81 -45.17
CA ALA A 1060 -11.28 18.09 -45.87
C ALA A 1060 -10.08 18.02 -44.92
N THR A 1061 -10.24 18.55 -43.70
CA THR A 1061 -9.20 18.51 -42.67
C THR A 1061 -8.95 17.08 -42.18
N ALA A 1062 -10.01 16.30 -41.93
CA ALA A 1062 -9.92 14.88 -41.58
C ALA A 1062 -9.20 14.07 -42.68
N ARG A 1063 -9.50 14.35 -43.96
CA ARG A 1063 -8.81 13.69 -45.10
C ARG A 1063 -7.31 13.98 -45.12
N ARG A 1064 -6.87 15.20 -44.79
CA ARG A 1064 -5.43 15.52 -44.72
C ARG A 1064 -4.71 14.75 -43.61
N VAL A 1065 -5.36 14.59 -42.45
CA VAL A 1065 -4.83 13.76 -41.35
C VAL A 1065 -4.72 12.30 -41.79
N LEU A 1066 -5.76 11.76 -42.42
CA LEU A 1066 -5.76 10.40 -42.94
C LEU A 1066 -4.66 10.18 -44.02
N GLN A 1067 -4.49 11.12 -44.96
CA GLN A 1067 -3.43 11.04 -45.96
C GLN A 1067 -2.04 10.99 -45.32
N TYR A 1068 -1.84 11.75 -44.24
CA TYR A 1068 -0.60 11.71 -43.47
C TYR A 1068 -0.42 10.35 -42.79
N ASP A 1069 -1.46 9.82 -42.14
CA ASP A 1069 -1.43 8.50 -41.48
C ASP A 1069 -1.11 7.37 -42.48
N ILE A 1070 -1.65 7.44 -43.72
CA ILE A 1070 -1.32 6.50 -44.80
C ILE A 1070 0.17 6.58 -45.18
N ALA A 1071 0.73 7.78 -45.29
CA ALA A 1071 2.15 7.95 -45.58
C ALA A 1071 3.04 7.40 -44.46
N VAL A 1072 2.64 7.58 -43.19
CA VAL A 1072 3.33 7.01 -42.03
C VAL A 1072 3.32 5.49 -42.08
N GLU A 1073 2.15 4.86 -42.28
CA GLU A 1073 2.04 3.40 -42.41
C GLU A 1073 2.91 2.86 -43.55
N TYR A 1074 2.87 3.52 -44.70
CA TYR A 1074 3.62 3.10 -45.89
C TYR A 1074 5.13 3.11 -45.62
N LEU A 1075 5.66 4.18 -45.04
CA LEU A 1075 7.07 4.28 -44.71
C LEU A 1075 7.47 3.35 -43.56
N TYR A 1076 6.59 3.16 -42.58
CA TYR A 1076 6.80 2.23 -41.47
C TYR A 1076 7.03 0.79 -41.95
N VAL A 1077 6.31 0.35 -42.99
CA VAL A 1077 6.49 -0.99 -43.57
C VAL A 1077 7.70 -1.06 -44.49
N ASN A 1078 7.84 -0.15 -45.46
CA ASN A 1078 8.87 -0.25 -46.51
C ASN A 1078 10.28 0.13 -46.05
N LEU A 1079 10.40 0.99 -45.06
CA LEU A 1079 11.70 1.41 -44.51
C LEU A 1079 12.08 0.58 -43.29
N MET A 1080 11.71 -0.72 -43.30
CA MET A 1080 12.05 -1.73 -42.29
C MET A 1080 11.58 -1.44 -40.85
N GLY A 1081 10.70 -0.45 -40.62
CA GLY A 1081 10.23 -0.11 -39.27
C GLY A 1081 9.56 -1.29 -38.57
N HIS A 1082 8.62 -1.98 -39.23
CA HIS A 1082 7.98 -3.17 -38.68
C HIS A 1082 8.97 -4.32 -38.42
N GLN A 1083 9.89 -4.56 -39.37
CA GLN A 1083 10.88 -5.64 -39.25
C GLN A 1083 11.83 -5.43 -38.07
N LEU A 1084 12.26 -4.20 -37.81
CA LEU A 1084 13.10 -3.87 -36.65
C LEU A 1084 12.43 -4.21 -35.33
N HIS A 1085 11.14 -3.90 -35.20
CA HIS A 1085 10.37 -4.26 -34.02
C HIS A 1085 10.17 -5.77 -33.90
N LEU A 1086 10.07 -6.48 -35.03
CA LEU A 1086 10.00 -7.94 -35.08
C LEU A 1086 11.33 -8.59 -34.64
N TYR A 1087 12.48 -8.10 -35.10
CA TYR A 1087 13.79 -8.57 -34.62
C TYR A 1087 13.99 -8.33 -33.13
N ALA A 1088 13.64 -7.13 -32.65
CA ALA A 1088 13.68 -6.83 -31.22
C ALA A 1088 12.76 -7.77 -30.43
N ALA A 1089 11.54 -8.03 -30.92
CA ALA A 1089 10.61 -8.98 -30.31
C ALA A 1089 11.17 -10.40 -30.30
N PHE A 1090 11.84 -10.86 -31.35
CA PHE A 1090 12.49 -12.18 -31.38
C PHE A 1090 13.70 -12.28 -30.44
N ALA A 1091 14.51 -11.24 -30.32
CA ALA A 1091 15.58 -11.20 -29.34
C ALA A 1091 15.03 -11.31 -27.90
N ILE A 1092 13.94 -10.60 -27.61
CA ILE A 1092 13.24 -10.65 -26.32
C ILE A 1092 12.61 -12.03 -26.10
N LEU A 1093 11.97 -12.60 -27.13
CA LEU A 1093 11.39 -13.95 -27.09
C LEU A 1093 12.45 -14.99 -26.73
N LEU A 1094 13.60 -14.96 -27.41
CA LEU A 1094 14.70 -15.90 -27.16
C LEU A 1094 15.22 -15.77 -25.71
N MET A 1095 15.36 -14.55 -25.22
CA MET A 1095 15.79 -14.30 -23.84
C MET A 1095 14.76 -14.79 -22.82
N ASN A 1096 13.48 -14.46 -23.02
CA ASN A 1096 12.38 -14.92 -22.16
C ASN A 1096 12.29 -16.44 -22.13
N PHE A 1097 12.42 -17.09 -23.30
CA PHE A 1097 12.45 -18.53 -23.42
C PHE A 1097 13.63 -19.13 -22.65
N ALA A 1098 14.85 -18.62 -22.85
CA ALA A 1098 16.04 -19.11 -22.16
C ALA A 1098 15.91 -18.98 -20.64
N VAL A 1099 15.44 -17.83 -20.15
CA VAL A 1099 15.24 -17.60 -18.71
C VAL A 1099 14.15 -18.52 -18.18
N GLN A 1100 12.93 -18.50 -18.74
CA GLN A 1100 11.84 -19.32 -18.23
C GLN A 1100 12.13 -20.82 -18.34
N PHE A 1101 12.85 -21.26 -19.37
CA PHE A 1101 13.30 -22.65 -19.48
C PHE A 1101 14.18 -23.05 -18.29
N VAL A 1102 15.16 -22.21 -17.92
CA VAL A 1102 15.97 -22.43 -16.71
C VAL A 1102 15.10 -22.44 -15.46
N LEU A 1103 14.12 -21.54 -15.34
CA LEU A 1103 13.21 -21.52 -14.20
C LEU A 1103 12.31 -22.76 -14.12
N VAL A 1104 11.82 -23.26 -15.25
CA VAL A 1104 11.08 -24.52 -15.34
C VAL A 1104 11.96 -25.69 -14.88
N LEU A 1105 13.23 -25.73 -15.28
CA LEU A 1105 14.16 -26.75 -14.79
C LEU A 1105 14.36 -26.65 -13.27
N LEU A 1106 14.53 -25.44 -12.73
CA LEU A 1106 14.60 -25.22 -11.28
C LEU A 1106 13.30 -25.60 -10.55
N GLU A 1107 12.14 -25.42 -11.18
CA GLU A 1107 10.87 -25.84 -10.62
C GLU A 1107 10.72 -27.37 -10.64
N LEU A 1108 11.18 -28.05 -11.70
CA LEU A 1108 11.23 -29.52 -11.76
C LEU A 1108 12.21 -30.10 -10.72
N LEU A 1109 13.30 -29.37 -10.43
CA LEU A 1109 14.27 -29.68 -9.38
C LEU A 1109 13.75 -29.23 -8.01
N TYR A 1110 12.88 -30.04 -7.39
CA TYR A 1110 12.36 -29.82 -6.04
C TYR A 1110 11.48 -28.57 -5.84
N GLY A 1111 11.02 -27.92 -6.91
CA GLY A 1111 10.29 -26.65 -6.81
C GLY A 1111 11.14 -25.50 -6.28
N LEU A 1112 12.44 -25.48 -6.58
CA LEU A 1112 13.40 -24.52 -6.02
C LEU A 1112 13.04 -23.06 -6.36
N HIS A 1113 12.54 -22.80 -7.57
CA HIS A 1113 12.17 -21.44 -7.98
C HIS A 1113 11.00 -20.91 -7.15
N SER A 1114 9.88 -21.62 -7.10
CA SER A 1114 8.73 -21.23 -6.27
C SER A 1114 9.02 -21.27 -4.77
N TRP A 1115 9.92 -22.14 -4.31
CA TRP A 1115 10.43 -22.14 -2.94
C TRP A 1115 11.11 -20.81 -2.58
N ALA A 1116 11.95 -20.30 -3.49
CA ALA A 1116 12.64 -19.03 -3.32
C ALA A 1116 11.73 -17.82 -3.55
N LEU A 1117 10.79 -17.91 -4.51
CA LEU A 1117 9.98 -16.78 -4.96
C LEU A 1117 8.69 -16.60 -4.14
N LEU A 1118 8.01 -17.68 -3.76
CA LEU A 1118 6.66 -17.61 -3.18
C LEU A 1118 6.64 -18.01 -1.72
N ASN A 1119 6.93 -19.27 -1.40
CA ASN A 1119 6.86 -19.73 -0.01
C ASN A 1119 7.77 -20.96 0.22
N PRO A 1120 8.56 -20.99 1.30
CA PRO A 1120 9.41 -22.12 1.64
C PRO A 1120 8.68 -23.47 1.79
N ARG A 1121 7.39 -23.44 2.15
CA ARG A 1121 6.54 -24.63 2.32
C ARG A 1121 6.14 -25.29 1.00
N LEU A 1122 6.40 -24.64 -0.13
CA LEU A 1122 6.05 -25.13 -1.47
C LEU A 1122 7.12 -26.02 -2.11
N ARG A 1123 8.23 -26.28 -1.40
CA ARG A 1123 9.28 -27.19 -1.86
C ARG A 1123 8.72 -28.60 -2.04
N SER A 1124 8.97 -29.23 -3.19
CA SER A 1124 8.56 -30.61 -3.42
C SER A 1124 9.49 -31.59 -2.70
N ARG A 1125 8.96 -32.76 -2.30
CA ARG A 1125 9.72 -33.79 -1.57
C ARG A 1125 10.61 -34.64 -2.48
N ARG A 1126 10.35 -34.66 -3.79
CA ARG A 1126 11.07 -35.47 -4.79
C ARG A 1126 11.23 -34.70 -6.10
N CYS A 1127 12.34 -34.97 -6.79
CA CYS A 1127 12.61 -34.44 -8.13
C CYS A 1127 11.52 -34.89 -9.13
N CYS A 1128 11.12 -34.01 -10.05
CA CYS A 1128 10.14 -34.28 -11.11
C CYS A 1128 8.72 -34.71 -10.66
N GLN A 1129 8.37 -34.54 -9.37
CA GLN A 1129 7.04 -34.85 -8.88
C GLN A 1129 6.07 -33.69 -9.19
N THR A 1130 4.89 -34.00 -9.73
CA THR A 1130 3.77 -33.05 -9.79
C THR A 1130 3.49 -32.51 -8.40
N ARG A 1131 3.54 -31.18 -8.27
CA ARG A 1131 3.29 -30.49 -7.00
C ARG A 1131 1.92 -30.91 -6.47
N ARG A 1132 1.78 -31.20 -5.17
CA ARG A 1132 0.47 -31.03 -4.54
C ARG A 1132 0.21 -29.53 -4.57
N GLY A 1133 -0.95 -29.11 -5.06
CA GLY A 1133 -1.35 -27.72 -5.02
C GLY A 1133 -1.30 -27.13 -3.60
N TYR A 1134 -1.70 -25.88 -3.43
CA TYR A 1134 -2.03 -25.26 -2.15
C TYR A 1134 -3.24 -25.94 -1.45
N GLU A 1135 -3.46 -27.24 -1.66
CA GLU A 1135 -4.51 -27.99 -0.99
C GLU A 1135 -4.26 -27.97 0.53
N PRO A 1136 -5.26 -27.57 1.32
CA PRO A 1136 -5.17 -27.68 2.78
C PRO A 1136 -4.90 -29.14 3.15
N SER A 1137 -3.79 -29.38 3.86
CA SER A 1137 -3.38 -30.72 4.32
C SER A 1137 -4.33 -31.29 5.35
#